data_AF-A0A553NDB8-F1
#
_entry.id   AF-A0A553NDB8-F1
#
_cell.length_a   1.000
_cell.length_b   1.000
_cell.length_c   1.000
_cell.angle_alpha   90.00
_cell.angle_beta   90.00
_cell.angle_gamma   90.00
#
_symmetry.space_group_name_H-M   'P 1'
#
loop_
_entity.id
_entity.type
_entity.pdbx_description
1 polymer ?
#
loop_
_entity_poly.entity_id
_entity_poly.type
_entity_poly.pdbx_seq_one_letter_code
_entity_poly.pdbx_strand_id
1 'polypeptide(L)'
;MLRYTLLRVALVISKYVNAFLKVIAGFSLFSGNLGEVQQAKRYRDKCVHRLKIHCRASMSDIGGFDSKSLFLSHLSYQSIGYLRKDEVSLAFLSKSHAYFVETRPGCNIYDTTNHPFLYAAQFQLAETIVRVSLEHFVQFSQELGDPEANVISLYSTGRCGSTLLTQMMEGVPNTIVMSEPMFQTNLLMDSKGELINTRTTHDMKEIIRAGYRVQCKPITTRQVDSFVLKSVSLVVKTAAQTQEACPFVKNVFMHRSPKPNIQSFRAMMGILKWALGFSLHSGRVSERIESECNYRKAVHRQKINWRADLGEVSPKSTQSFLLSHIGYESVDILKRDEATLLFATPTRAYFVLSPPNFDVYDTTKGVFCFVVQFSSATELLSLPLKDFLRFTNDLGDPKANVVLLSNTGRCGSTILTQMLEEVPKTLVMSEPFYFMSLVGLLDSKHPKTPLDIQADPNLLVQAGFRAQCKPWIKKQVDHVFIKSLSVTITQSAFIARCFPAVHHLFMFREPRSHMKSFFAVYQSLPRIISQVFLRFTLKEFLAQLCPADTKYGYAVEELKNIAAREFHTYKPFLVWWCLHVLNYVEYSERGWIQSFGFAYEELMDNPRDILVKILTHCGMPLTHVDACLRTMDQDSQRGSSLSRDKLKKLRTLKFTSEDVLEMNDIMAKLDFPTVENYLEIVRKNSAA
;
A
#
# COMPACT_ATOMS: atom_id res chain seq x y z
N MET A 1 17.14 -1.46 -13.63
CA MET A 1 15.76 -0.92 -13.58
C MET A 1 15.29 -0.38 -14.94
N LEU A 2 15.96 0.60 -15.55
CA LEU A 2 15.56 1.15 -16.86
C LEU A 2 15.35 0.09 -17.96
N ARG A 3 16.29 -0.84 -18.13
CA ARG A 3 16.16 -1.96 -19.10
C ARG A 3 14.92 -2.82 -18.84
N TYR A 4 14.59 -3.07 -17.57
CA TYR A 4 13.39 -3.82 -17.19
C TYR A 4 12.11 -3.03 -17.50
N THR A 5 12.08 -1.73 -17.18
CA THR A 5 10.95 -0.85 -17.53
C THR A 5 10.71 -0.80 -19.04
N LEU A 6 11.78 -0.62 -19.83
CA LEU A 6 11.71 -0.63 -21.30
C LEU A 6 11.20 -1.97 -21.84
N LEU A 7 11.67 -3.10 -21.27
CA LEU A 7 11.15 -4.42 -21.63
C LEU A 7 9.64 -4.52 -21.35
N ARG A 8 9.15 -4.01 -20.21
CA ARG A 8 7.72 -4.04 -19.86
C ARG A 8 6.88 -3.22 -20.83
N VAL A 9 7.37 -2.05 -21.24
CA VAL A 9 6.73 -1.23 -22.28
C VAL A 9 6.70 -2.00 -23.62
N ALA A 10 7.83 -2.58 -24.04
CA ALA A 10 7.89 -3.38 -25.27
C ALA A 10 6.95 -4.60 -25.25
N LEU A 11 6.82 -5.28 -24.09
CA LEU A 11 5.88 -6.39 -23.90
C LEU A 11 4.41 -5.94 -23.99
N VAL A 12 4.09 -4.72 -23.57
CA VAL A 12 2.74 -4.15 -23.72
C VAL A 12 2.48 -3.84 -25.18
N ILE A 13 3.37 -3.11 -25.85
CA ILE A 13 3.23 -2.74 -27.27
C ILE A 13 3.09 -3.99 -28.15
N SER A 14 3.95 -4.99 -27.94
CA SER A 14 3.93 -6.22 -28.71
C SER A 14 2.65 -7.05 -28.55
N LYS A 15 1.89 -6.91 -27.45
CA LYS A 15 0.56 -7.55 -27.33
C LYS A 15 -0.43 -6.97 -28.32
N TYR A 16 -0.44 -5.65 -28.51
CA TYR A 16 -1.30 -4.98 -29.49
C TYR A 16 -0.89 -5.35 -30.91
N VAL A 17 0.41 -5.30 -31.21
CA VAL A 17 0.95 -5.74 -32.51
C VAL A 17 0.58 -7.20 -32.79
N ASN A 18 0.75 -8.09 -31.80
CA ASN A 18 0.39 -9.50 -31.95
C ASN A 18 -1.12 -9.72 -32.13
N ALA A 19 -1.98 -8.92 -31.48
CA ALA A 19 -3.43 -9.00 -31.70
C ALA A 19 -3.79 -8.57 -33.13
N PHE A 20 -3.19 -7.49 -33.62
CA PHE A 20 -3.35 -7.01 -35.00
C PHE A 20 -2.89 -8.05 -36.03
N LEU A 21 -1.68 -8.61 -35.87
CA LEU A 21 -1.13 -9.64 -36.78
C LEU A 21 -2.00 -10.90 -36.81
N LYS A 22 -2.61 -11.30 -35.69
CA LYS A 22 -3.50 -12.45 -35.64
C LYS A 22 -4.75 -12.25 -36.49
N VAL A 23 -5.33 -11.06 -36.44
CA VAL A 23 -6.56 -10.73 -37.17
C VAL A 23 -6.28 -10.59 -38.66
N ILE A 24 -5.22 -9.87 -39.03
CA ILE A 24 -4.95 -9.50 -40.42
C ILE A 24 -4.20 -10.60 -41.19
N ALA A 25 -3.20 -11.21 -40.56
CA ALA A 25 -2.26 -12.11 -41.25
C ALA A 25 -2.39 -13.58 -40.82
N GLY A 26 -3.32 -13.90 -39.92
CA GLY A 26 -3.42 -15.24 -39.34
C GLY A 26 -2.13 -15.69 -38.64
N PHE A 27 -1.35 -14.74 -38.14
CA PHE A 27 -0.01 -14.97 -37.58
C PHE A 27 0.12 -14.37 -36.18
N SER A 28 0.71 -15.12 -35.26
CA SER A 28 1.03 -14.65 -33.92
C SER A 28 2.53 -14.45 -33.77
N LEU A 29 2.95 -13.26 -33.39
CA LEU A 29 4.35 -12.97 -33.02
C LEU A 29 4.89 -13.99 -31.99
N PHE A 30 4.03 -14.45 -31.07
CA PHE A 30 4.42 -15.39 -30.00
C PHE A 30 4.06 -16.85 -30.26
N SER A 31 3.35 -17.17 -31.34
CA SER A 31 2.88 -18.54 -31.62
C SER A 31 3.03 -18.98 -33.07
N GLY A 32 3.57 -18.16 -33.96
CA GLY A 32 3.71 -18.49 -35.37
C GLY A 32 2.38 -18.46 -36.13
N ASN A 33 2.33 -19.18 -37.25
CA ASN A 33 1.13 -19.27 -38.09
C ASN A 33 0.00 -19.99 -37.33
N LEU A 34 -1.22 -19.45 -37.34
CA LEU A 34 -2.35 -20.03 -36.60
C LEU A 34 -2.71 -21.46 -37.07
N GLY A 35 -2.49 -21.80 -38.34
CA GLY A 35 -2.64 -23.16 -38.85
C GLY A 35 -1.64 -24.12 -38.21
N GLU A 36 -0.39 -23.70 -38.04
CA GLU A 36 0.62 -24.47 -37.32
C GLU A 36 0.33 -24.58 -35.83
N VAL A 37 -0.25 -23.55 -35.22
CA VAL A 37 -0.73 -23.61 -33.82
C VAL A 37 -1.79 -24.69 -33.66
N GLN A 38 -2.72 -24.81 -34.60
CA GLN A 38 -3.74 -25.85 -34.57
C GLN A 38 -3.13 -27.23 -34.80
N GLN A 39 -2.18 -27.36 -35.73
CA GLN A 39 -1.42 -28.60 -35.94
C GLN A 39 -0.64 -29.00 -34.67
N ALA A 40 0.04 -28.06 -34.01
CA ALA A 40 0.82 -28.31 -32.79
C ALA A 40 -0.02 -28.79 -31.60
N LYS A 41 -1.32 -28.46 -31.60
CA LYS A 41 -2.27 -29.00 -30.61
C LYS A 41 -2.71 -30.43 -30.90
N ARG A 42 -2.66 -30.85 -32.17
CA ARG A 42 -3.17 -32.15 -32.63
C ARG A 42 -2.06 -33.18 -32.89
N TYR A 43 -0.89 -32.70 -33.30
CA TYR A 43 0.19 -33.54 -33.81
C TYR A 43 1.45 -33.36 -32.97
N ARG A 44 1.95 -34.48 -32.47
CA ARG A 44 3.14 -34.57 -31.63
C ARG A 44 4.43 -34.19 -32.38
N ASP A 45 4.44 -34.36 -33.69
CA ASP A 45 5.58 -34.01 -34.55
C ASP A 45 5.78 -32.50 -34.71
N LYS A 46 4.86 -31.68 -34.19
CA LYS A 46 4.94 -30.22 -34.22
C LYS A 46 4.56 -29.58 -32.87
N CYS A 47 4.66 -30.29 -31.75
CA CYS A 47 4.19 -29.76 -30.48
C CYS A 47 5.23 -28.91 -29.71
N VAL A 48 6.49 -28.92 -30.14
CA VAL A 48 7.58 -28.18 -29.51
C VAL A 48 7.76 -26.84 -30.19
N HIS A 49 7.72 -25.76 -29.41
CA HIS A 49 7.67 -24.41 -29.92
C HIS A 49 8.97 -23.67 -29.62
N ARG A 50 9.75 -23.44 -30.67
CA ARG A 50 11.05 -22.76 -30.59
C ARG A 50 10.86 -21.26 -30.74
N LEU A 51 11.42 -20.50 -29.81
CA LEU A 51 11.25 -19.06 -29.68
C LEU A 51 12.60 -18.36 -29.68
N LYS A 52 12.74 -17.33 -30.51
CA LYS A 52 13.93 -16.48 -30.54
C LYS A 52 13.89 -15.47 -29.40
N ILE A 53 15.00 -15.30 -28.70
CA ILE A 53 15.17 -14.28 -27.66
C ILE A 53 15.66 -12.99 -28.31
N HIS A 54 14.91 -11.90 -28.16
CA HIS A 54 15.32 -10.57 -28.65
C HIS A 54 15.87 -9.69 -27.54
N CYS A 55 15.34 -9.83 -26.33
CA CYS A 55 15.77 -9.05 -25.17
C CYS A 55 15.60 -9.86 -23.89
N ARG A 56 16.51 -9.66 -22.94
CA ARG A 56 16.49 -10.25 -21.60
C ARG A 56 16.53 -9.12 -20.56
N ALA A 57 15.62 -9.12 -19.59
CA ALA A 57 15.73 -8.25 -18.43
C ALA A 57 15.14 -8.92 -17.19
N SER A 58 15.94 -9.02 -16.14
CA SER A 58 15.48 -9.39 -14.80
C SER A 58 15.60 -8.19 -13.86
N MET A 59 14.77 -8.15 -12.81
CA MET A 59 14.93 -7.17 -11.73
C MET A 59 16.11 -7.50 -10.81
N SER A 60 16.55 -8.77 -10.82
CA SER A 60 17.70 -9.24 -10.04
C SER A 60 18.30 -10.47 -10.68
N ASP A 61 19.62 -10.59 -10.66
CA ASP A 61 20.30 -11.81 -11.12
C ASP A 61 20.10 -13.00 -10.16
N ILE A 62 19.52 -12.76 -8.99
CA ILE A 62 19.30 -13.73 -7.90
C ILE A 62 17.89 -14.34 -7.94
N GLY A 63 16.94 -13.64 -8.55
CA GLY A 63 15.58 -14.14 -8.75
C GLY A 63 15.54 -14.87 -10.08
N GLY A 64 15.30 -16.19 -10.05
CA GLY A 64 15.15 -16.97 -11.28
C GLY A 64 14.20 -16.30 -12.28
N PHE A 65 14.46 -16.49 -13.57
CA PHE A 65 13.73 -15.80 -14.63
C PHE A 65 12.46 -16.57 -15.02
N ASP A 66 11.47 -15.82 -15.51
CA ASP A 66 10.22 -16.35 -16.06
C ASP A 66 10.01 -15.86 -17.51
N SER A 67 8.91 -16.27 -18.13
CA SER A 67 8.57 -15.81 -19.48
C SER A 67 8.34 -14.30 -19.59
N LYS A 68 8.11 -13.59 -18.47
CA LYS A 68 7.96 -12.12 -18.44
C LYS A 68 9.29 -11.39 -18.42
N SER A 69 10.38 -12.12 -18.20
CA SER A 69 11.76 -11.62 -18.17
C SER A 69 12.40 -11.61 -19.57
N LEU A 70 11.66 -12.06 -20.59
CA LEU A 70 12.14 -12.27 -21.95
C LEU A 70 11.19 -11.63 -22.97
N PHE A 71 11.76 -10.98 -23.99
CA PHE A 71 11.01 -10.64 -25.21
C PHE A 71 11.27 -11.70 -26.27
N LEU A 72 10.23 -12.44 -26.63
CA LEU A 72 10.29 -13.64 -27.46
C LEU A 72 9.51 -13.46 -28.75
N SER A 73 9.98 -14.05 -29.85
CA SER A 73 9.17 -14.28 -31.05
C SER A 73 9.21 -15.75 -31.45
N HIS A 74 8.17 -16.22 -32.14
CA HIS A 74 8.18 -17.53 -32.75
C HIS A 74 9.34 -17.68 -33.76
N LEU A 75 9.96 -18.85 -33.77
CA LEU A 75 10.98 -19.22 -34.74
C LEU A 75 10.53 -20.43 -35.57
N SER A 76 10.16 -21.53 -34.92
CA SER A 76 9.70 -22.73 -35.62
C SER A 76 8.93 -23.67 -34.68
N TYR A 77 8.15 -24.58 -35.27
CA TYR A 77 7.68 -25.79 -34.60
C TYR A 77 8.66 -26.96 -34.82
N GLN A 78 8.75 -27.85 -33.84
CA GLN A 78 9.64 -29.01 -33.81
C GLN A 78 8.89 -30.22 -33.25
N SER A 79 9.41 -31.42 -33.50
CA SER A 79 8.88 -32.65 -32.91
C SER A 79 9.25 -32.75 -31.42
N ILE A 80 8.50 -33.54 -30.67
CA ILE A 80 8.79 -33.78 -29.24
C ILE A 80 10.21 -34.31 -29.00
N GLY A 81 10.74 -35.10 -29.94
CA GLY A 81 12.10 -35.63 -29.88
C GLY A 81 13.19 -34.55 -29.87
N TYR A 82 12.88 -33.33 -30.30
CA TYR A 82 13.78 -32.18 -30.22
C TYR A 82 14.25 -31.90 -28.78
N LEU A 83 13.41 -32.21 -27.79
CA LEU A 83 13.76 -32.06 -26.37
C LEU A 83 14.85 -33.03 -25.91
N ARG A 84 15.26 -34.02 -26.72
CA ARG A 84 16.33 -34.98 -26.38
C ARG A 84 17.74 -34.41 -26.58
N LYS A 85 17.89 -33.33 -27.35
CA LYS A 85 19.20 -32.68 -27.59
C LYS A 85 19.92 -32.31 -26.31
N ASP A 86 21.24 -32.49 -26.26
CA ASP A 86 22.07 -32.18 -25.09
C ASP A 86 22.03 -30.68 -24.75
N GLU A 87 21.90 -29.81 -25.76
CA GLU A 87 21.86 -28.36 -25.61
C GLU A 87 20.54 -27.83 -25.02
N VAL A 88 19.51 -28.68 -24.94
CA VAL A 88 18.16 -28.32 -24.48
C VAL A 88 17.96 -28.77 -23.03
N SER A 89 17.84 -27.83 -22.10
CA SER A 89 17.64 -28.10 -20.67
C SER A 89 16.35 -27.50 -20.14
N LEU A 90 15.69 -28.21 -19.21
CA LEU A 90 14.48 -27.73 -18.55
C LEU A 90 14.81 -26.51 -17.68
N ALA A 91 14.12 -25.40 -17.90
CA ALA A 91 14.35 -24.17 -17.16
C ALA A 91 13.29 -23.97 -16.08
N PHE A 92 12.02 -23.85 -16.46
CA PHE A 92 10.94 -23.57 -15.51
C PHE A 92 9.59 -24.10 -16.00
N LEU A 93 8.65 -24.21 -15.06
CA LEU A 93 7.26 -24.61 -15.32
C LEU A 93 6.31 -23.42 -15.14
N SER A 94 5.22 -23.43 -15.91
CA SER A 94 4.09 -22.51 -15.77
C SER A 94 2.79 -23.30 -15.60
N LYS A 95 1.66 -22.60 -15.47
CA LYS A 95 0.32 -23.22 -15.36
C LYS A 95 -0.03 -24.21 -16.48
N SER A 96 0.56 -24.04 -17.68
CA SER A 96 0.12 -24.77 -18.87
C SER A 96 1.25 -25.28 -19.75
N HIS A 97 2.49 -24.86 -19.50
CA HIS A 97 3.64 -25.19 -20.33
C HIS A 97 4.89 -25.45 -19.50
N ALA A 98 5.73 -26.34 -20.01
CA ALA A 98 7.13 -26.46 -19.62
C ALA A 98 8.00 -25.61 -20.55
N TYR A 99 8.98 -24.91 -19.97
CA TYR A 99 9.92 -24.06 -20.67
C TYR A 99 11.34 -24.60 -20.51
N PHE A 100 12.05 -24.59 -21.62
CA PHE A 100 13.41 -25.06 -21.78
C PHE A 100 14.26 -23.93 -22.34
N VAL A 101 15.54 -23.95 -22.04
CA VAL A 101 16.53 -23.16 -22.77
C VAL A 101 17.29 -24.06 -23.72
N GLU A 102 17.63 -23.50 -24.87
CA GLU A 102 18.57 -24.10 -25.79
C GLU A 102 19.78 -23.19 -25.89
N THR A 103 20.96 -23.79 -25.75
CA THR A 103 22.26 -23.12 -25.78
C THR A 103 22.99 -23.42 -27.09
N ARG A 104 24.16 -22.79 -27.29
CA ARG A 104 25.02 -23.10 -28.44
C ARG A 104 25.50 -24.57 -28.37
N PRO A 105 25.63 -25.26 -29.51
CA PRO A 105 26.28 -26.57 -29.56
C PRO A 105 27.64 -26.56 -28.86
N GLY A 106 27.90 -27.60 -28.05
CA GLY A 106 29.13 -27.73 -27.25
C GLY A 106 29.18 -26.88 -25.97
N CYS A 107 28.14 -26.09 -25.67
CA CYS A 107 28.07 -25.34 -24.43
C CYS A 107 27.74 -26.27 -23.24
N ASN A 108 28.63 -26.35 -22.25
CA ASN A 108 28.35 -27.07 -21.01
C ASN A 108 27.63 -26.15 -20.01
N ILE A 109 26.30 -26.21 -20.00
CA ILE A 109 25.47 -25.43 -19.08
C ILE A 109 25.55 -25.88 -17.61
N TYR A 110 26.16 -27.05 -17.36
CA TYR A 110 26.28 -27.67 -16.03
C TYR A 110 27.63 -27.42 -15.37
N ASP A 111 28.50 -26.61 -15.99
CA ASP A 111 29.79 -26.22 -15.43
C ASP A 111 29.60 -25.32 -14.20
N THR A 112 29.78 -25.89 -13.00
CA THR A 112 29.56 -25.13 -11.76
C THR A 112 30.76 -24.27 -11.38
N THR A 113 31.88 -24.42 -12.09
CA THR A 113 33.07 -23.55 -11.96
C THR A 113 32.80 -22.19 -12.57
N ASN A 114 32.21 -22.16 -13.77
CA ASN A 114 31.86 -20.92 -14.46
C ASN A 114 30.46 -20.38 -14.07
N HIS A 115 29.52 -21.29 -13.73
CA HIS A 115 28.15 -20.93 -13.39
C HIS A 115 27.66 -21.68 -12.15
N PRO A 116 27.85 -21.14 -10.93
CA PRO A 116 27.50 -21.84 -9.68
C PRO A 116 26.00 -22.05 -9.46
N PHE A 117 25.15 -21.48 -10.33
CA PHE A 117 23.70 -21.63 -10.32
C PHE A 117 23.21 -21.91 -11.74
N LEU A 118 22.55 -23.05 -11.94
CA LEU A 118 22.06 -23.50 -13.23
C LEU A 118 21.08 -22.48 -13.84
N TYR A 119 20.17 -21.92 -13.04
CA TYR A 119 19.20 -20.95 -13.56
C TYR A 119 19.87 -19.68 -14.12
N ALA A 120 21.00 -19.26 -13.53
CA ALA A 120 21.75 -18.11 -14.00
C ALA A 120 22.48 -18.44 -15.31
N ALA A 121 23.09 -19.64 -15.39
CA ALA A 121 23.67 -20.17 -16.63
C ALA A 121 22.63 -20.21 -17.75
N GLN A 122 21.46 -20.78 -17.46
CA GLN A 122 20.32 -20.86 -18.37
C GLN A 122 19.88 -19.47 -18.85
N PHE A 123 19.80 -18.48 -17.98
CA PHE A 123 19.43 -17.13 -18.38
C PHE A 123 20.47 -16.46 -19.30
N GLN A 124 21.76 -16.63 -18.96
CA GLN A 124 22.87 -15.97 -19.65
C GLN A 124 23.18 -16.61 -21.00
N LEU A 125 23.17 -17.94 -21.06
CA LEU A 125 23.65 -18.73 -22.19
C LEU A 125 22.53 -19.14 -23.18
N ALA A 126 21.25 -18.99 -22.82
CA ALA A 126 20.14 -19.35 -23.70
C ALA A 126 20.17 -18.54 -25.00
N GLU A 127 20.23 -19.18 -26.16
CA GLU A 127 20.02 -18.53 -27.46
C GLU A 127 18.54 -18.46 -27.83
N THR A 128 17.82 -19.51 -27.45
CA THR A 128 16.42 -19.73 -27.77
C THR A 128 15.69 -20.28 -26.55
N ILE A 129 14.40 -19.99 -26.48
CA ILE A 129 13.48 -20.63 -25.53
C ILE A 129 12.71 -21.69 -26.29
N VAL A 130 12.60 -22.86 -25.70
CA VAL A 130 11.74 -23.93 -26.21
C VAL A 130 10.59 -24.09 -25.23
N ARG A 131 9.34 -24.13 -25.71
CA ARG A 131 8.17 -24.38 -24.87
C ARG A 131 7.32 -25.51 -25.42
N VAL A 132 6.68 -26.25 -24.53
CA VAL A 132 5.76 -27.34 -24.86
C VAL A 132 4.61 -27.35 -23.84
N SER A 133 3.42 -27.83 -24.21
CA SER A 133 2.31 -27.96 -23.25
C SER A 133 2.68 -28.95 -22.14
N LEU A 134 2.10 -28.78 -20.95
CA LEU A 134 2.35 -29.71 -19.83
C LEU A 134 1.94 -31.15 -20.16
N GLU A 135 0.87 -31.34 -20.92
CA GLU A 135 0.43 -32.66 -21.38
C GLU A 135 1.51 -33.38 -22.21
N HIS A 136 2.00 -32.72 -23.27
CA HIS A 136 3.07 -33.28 -24.10
C HIS A 136 4.40 -33.41 -23.34
N PHE A 137 4.66 -32.53 -22.37
CA PHE A 137 5.83 -32.63 -21.48
C PHE A 137 5.77 -33.88 -20.60
N VAL A 138 4.62 -34.17 -20.00
CA VAL A 138 4.40 -35.37 -19.18
C VAL A 138 4.54 -36.63 -20.05
N GLN A 139 3.90 -36.67 -21.22
CA GLN A 139 4.03 -37.79 -22.15
C GLN A 139 5.49 -38.02 -22.58
N PHE A 140 6.21 -36.94 -22.93
CA PHE A 140 7.64 -37.02 -23.25
C PHE A 140 8.45 -37.58 -22.07
N SER A 141 8.16 -37.14 -20.85
CA SER A 141 8.84 -37.66 -19.67
C SER A 141 8.58 -39.15 -19.45
N GLN A 142 7.38 -39.65 -19.77
CA GLN A 142 7.06 -41.07 -19.67
C GLN A 142 7.87 -41.91 -20.66
N GLU A 143 8.12 -41.40 -21.88
CA GLU A 143 9.00 -42.06 -22.86
C GLU A 143 10.47 -42.08 -22.48
N LEU A 144 10.91 -41.14 -21.66
CA LEU A 144 12.28 -41.17 -21.14
C LEU A 144 12.47 -42.27 -20.09
N GLY A 145 11.39 -42.67 -19.39
CA GLY A 145 11.48 -43.55 -18.24
C GLY A 145 12.10 -42.88 -17.02
N ASP A 146 12.21 -43.64 -15.93
CA ASP A 146 13.00 -43.18 -14.78
C ASP A 146 14.50 -43.21 -15.14
N PRO A 147 15.32 -42.25 -14.68
CA PRO A 147 16.75 -42.23 -14.98
C PRO A 147 17.45 -43.48 -14.45
N GLU A 148 18.30 -44.09 -15.29
CA GLU A 148 19.17 -45.22 -14.87
C GLU A 148 20.32 -44.75 -13.97
N ALA A 149 20.78 -43.51 -14.15
CA ALA A 149 21.78 -42.87 -13.31
C ALA A 149 21.25 -42.59 -11.90
N ASN A 150 22.16 -42.54 -10.92
CA ASN A 150 21.78 -42.18 -9.55
C ASN A 150 21.28 -40.73 -9.50
N VAL A 151 20.07 -40.49 -9.00
CA VAL A 151 19.55 -39.13 -8.81
C VAL A 151 19.58 -38.76 -7.34
N ILE A 152 20.31 -37.70 -7.01
CA ILE A 152 20.48 -37.20 -5.64
C ILE A 152 19.87 -35.80 -5.55
N SER A 153 18.93 -35.60 -4.63
CA SER A 153 18.37 -34.27 -4.33
C SER A 153 18.95 -33.75 -3.01
N LEU A 154 19.66 -32.63 -3.09
CA LEU A 154 20.30 -31.95 -1.97
C LEU A 154 19.43 -30.78 -1.50
N TYR A 155 18.78 -30.96 -0.36
CA TYR A 155 18.03 -29.94 0.36
C TYR A 155 18.92 -29.23 1.38
N SER A 156 18.62 -27.97 1.70
CA SER A 156 19.44 -27.24 2.67
C SER A 156 18.70 -26.14 3.41
N THR A 157 19.24 -25.70 4.55
CA THR A 157 18.73 -24.51 5.26
C THR A 157 19.16 -23.18 4.64
N GLY A 158 19.87 -23.22 3.50
CA GLY A 158 20.51 -22.04 2.89
C GLY A 158 21.73 -21.58 3.69
N ARG A 159 22.74 -21.04 3.00
CA ARG A 159 24.00 -20.55 3.62
C ARG A 159 24.70 -21.56 4.55
N CYS A 160 24.46 -22.85 4.34
CA CYS A 160 25.08 -23.93 5.11
C CYS A 160 26.36 -24.47 4.50
N GLY A 161 26.70 -24.08 3.26
CA GLY A 161 27.82 -24.63 2.49
C GLY A 161 27.38 -25.55 1.34
N SER A 162 26.08 -25.62 1.02
CA SER A 162 25.57 -26.51 -0.03
C SER A 162 26.17 -26.23 -1.42
N THR A 163 26.52 -24.98 -1.74
CA THR A 163 27.24 -24.65 -2.99
C THR A 163 28.66 -25.23 -3.02
N LEU A 164 29.36 -25.25 -1.87
CA LEU A 164 30.68 -25.88 -1.79
C LEU A 164 30.57 -27.40 -1.96
N LEU A 165 29.57 -28.02 -1.31
CA LEU A 165 29.31 -29.44 -1.48
C LEU A 165 29.01 -29.81 -2.93
N THR A 166 28.23 -28.98 -3.65
CA THR A 166 27.98 -29.22 -5.08
C THR A 166 29.26 -29.14 -5.92
N GLN A 167 30.17 -28.22 -5.62
CA GLN A 167 31.46 -28.14 -6.31
C GLN A 167 32.35 -29.35 -6.00
N MET A 168 32.32 -29.86 -4.76
CA MET A 168 33.02 -31.10 -4.41
C MET A 168 32.44 -32.31 -5.17
N MET A 169 31.12 -32.37 -5.34
CA MET A 169 30.45 -33.45 -6.09
C MET A 169 30.74 -33.40 -7.59
N GLU A 170 31.07 -32.23 -8.15
CA GLU A 170 31.49 -32.11 -9.56
C GLU A 170 32.85 -32.79 -9.81
N GLY A 171 33.69 -32.96 -8.79
CA GLY A 171 34.94 -33.71 -8.87
C GLY A 171 34.76 -35.24 -8.94
N VAL A 172 33.53 -35.75 -8.75
CA VAL A 172 33.24 -37.18 -8.87
C VAL A 172 33.07 -37.53 -10.36
N PRO A 173 33.79 -38.54 -10.89
CA PRO A 173 33.67 -38.95 -12.30
C PRO A 173 32.21 -39.18 -12.72
N ASN A 174 31.90 -38.84 -13.98
CA ASN A 174 30.57 -39.05 -14.59
C ASN A 174 29.39 -38.45 -13.78
N THR A 175 29.64 -37.41 -12.99
CA THR A 175 28.60 -36.74 -12.19
C THR A 175 28.21 -35.40 -12.80
N ILE A 176 26.90 -35.14 -12.89
CA ILE A 176 26.36 -33.84 -13.29
C ILE A 176 25.73 -33.16 -12.09
N VAL A 177 26.19 -31.95 -11.78
CA VAL A 177 25.68 -31.17 -10.66
C VAL A 177 24.83 -30.01 -11.18
N MET A 178 23.62 -29.88 -10.63
CA MET A 178 22.63 -28.89 -11.00
C MET A 178 22.26 -28.08 -9.76
N SER A 179 22.88 -26.91 -9.61
CA SER A 179 22.62 -26.00 -8.50
C SER A 179 21.42 -25.10 -8.81
N GLU A 180 20.37 -25.23 -8.00
CA GLU A 180 19.12 -24.47 -8.01
C GLU A 180 18.34 -24.55 -9.34
N PRO A 181 17.97 -25.76 -9.82
CA PRO A 181 17.11 -25.90 -10.99
C PRO A 181 15.72 -25.29 -10.71
N MET A 182 15.30 -24.35 -11.55
CA MET A 182 14.14 -23.50 -11.22
C MET A 182 12.81 -24.24 -11.20
N PHE A 183 12.66 -25.34 -11.96
CA PHE A 183 11.42 -26.11 -11.98
C PHE A 183 10.96 -26.54 -10.57
N GLN A 184 11.89 -26.91 -9.67
CA GLN A 184 11.56 -27.28 -8.29
C GLN A 184 11.02 -26.09 -7.50
N THR A 185 11.62 -24.91 -7.69
CA THR A 185 11.17 -23.66 -7.06
C THR A 185 9.79 -23.24 -7.59
N ASN A 186 9.51 -23.44 -8.89
CA ASN A 186 8.19 -23.15 -9.45
C ASN A 186 7.09 -24.01 -8.84
N LEU A 187 7.36 -25.29 -8.60
CA LEU A 187 6.42 -26.22 -7.96
C LEU A 187 6.11 -25.79 -6.52
N LEU A 188 7.10 -25.29 -5.78
CA LEU A 188 6.89 -24.77 -4.43
C LEU A 188 6.09 -23.46 -4.41
N MET A 189 6.42 -22.51 -5.29
CA MET A 189 5.72 -21.22 -5.34
C MET A 189 4.24 -21.39 -5.70
N ASP A 190 3.88 -22.57 -6.21
CA ASP A 190 2.52 -23.02 -6.45
C ASP A 190 1.86 -23.81 -5.31
N SER A 191 2.52 -24.01 -4.16
CA SER A 191 1.95 -24.82 -3.07
C SER A 191 0.71 -24.22 -2.40
N LYS A 192 0.27 -23.02 -2.82
CA LYS A 192 -1.04 -22.44 -2.48
C LYS A 192 -2.17 -22.93 -3.42
N GLY A 193 -1.85 -23.75 -4.42
CA GLY A 193 -2.80 -24.33 -5.37
C GLY A 193 -3.37 -23.33 -6.36
N GLU A 194 -2.55 -22.42 -6.92
CA GLU A 194 -3.04 -21.36 -7.83
C GLU A 194 -2.53 -21.48 -9.28
N LEU A 195 -1.33 -22.01 -9.53
CA LEU A 195 -0.78 -22.30 -10.86
C LEU A 195 -1.27 -23.63 -11.44
N ILE A 196 -1.32 -24.73 -10.68
CA ILE A 196 -1.70 -26.07 -11.19
C ILE A 196 -3.19 -26.39 -10.96
N ASN A 197 -4.01 -25.41 -10.52
CA ASN A 197 -5.42 -25.65 -10.24
C ASN A 197 -6.38 -25.21 -11.37
N THR A 198 -7.32 -26.10 -11.69
CA THR A 198 -8.49 -26.05 -12.59
C THR A 198 -8.36 -26.39 -14.09
N ARG A 199 -7.18 -26.50 -14.70
CA ARG A 199 -7.09 -26.78 -16.16
C ARG A 199 -6.17 -27.90 -16.63
N THR A 200 -5.26 -28.39 -15.78
CA THR A 200 -4.43 -29.55 -16.12
C THR A 200 -5.08 -30.81 -15.60
N THR A 201 -5.11 -31.88 -16.41
CA THR A 201 -5.61 -33.20 -16.03
C THR A 201 -4.61 -34.00 -15.17
N HIS A 202 -3.38 -33.52 -15.03
CA HIS A 202 -2.29 -34.22 -14.35
C HIS A 202 -2.20 -33.87 -12.88
N ASP A 203 -1.96 -34.89 -12.05
CA ASP A 203 -1.64 -34.72 -10.62
C ASP A 203 -0.24 -34.09 -10.45
N MET A 204 -0.06 -33.34 -9.36
CA MET A 204 1.21 -32.72 -8.99
C MET A 204 2.35 -33.74 -8.92
N LYS A 205 2.09 -34.96 -8.45
CA LYS A 205 3.10 -36.04 -8.40
C LYS A 205 3.63 -36.39 -9.79
N GLU A 206 2.75 -36.41 -10.79
CA GLU A 206 3.14 -36.70 -12.17
C GLU A 206 4.00 -35.58 -12.74
N ILE A 207 3.67 -34.32 -12.46
CA ILE A 207 4.48 -33.17 -12.87
C ILE A 207 5.85 -33.16 -12.18
N ILE A 208 5.91 -33.48 -10.88
CA ILE A 208 7.17 -33.63 -10.15
C ILE A 208 8.04 -34.71 -10.81
N ARG A 209 7.48 -35.89 -11.06
CA ARG A 209 8.20 -37.01 -11.70
C ARG A 209 8.66 -36.65 -13.11
N ALA A 210 7.82 -35.98 -13.89
CA ALA A 210 8.17 -35.50 -15.22
C ALA A 210 9.35 -34.52 -15.19
N GLY A 211 9.35 -33.60 -14.21
CA GLY A 211 10.45 -32.68 -13.94
C GLY A 211 11.79 -33.41 -13.75
N TYR A 212 11.84 -34.41 -12.87
CA TYR A 212 13.06 -35.18 -12.62
C TYR A 212 13.52 -36.01 -13.82
N ARG A 213 12.61 -36.72 -14.49
CA ARG A 213 12.94 -37.53 -15.68
C ARG A 213 13.55 -36.69 -16.80
N VAL A 214 12.97 -35.53 -17.06
CA VAL A 214 13.44 -34.64 -18.13
C VAL A 214 14.72 -33.90 -17.74
N GLN A 215 14.81 -33.44 -16.47
CA GLN A 215 16.02 -32.77 -15.98
C GLN A 215 17.23 -33.71 -15.94
N CYS A 216 17.00 -35.00 -15.65
CA CYS A 216 18.03 -36.05 -15.52
C CYS A 216 18.03 -36.99 -16.74
N LYS A 217 17.65 -36.50 -17.92
CA LYS A 217 17.65 -37.30 -19.14
C LYS A 217 19.09 -37.70 -19.52
N PRO A 218 19.31 -38.82 -20.25
CA PRO A 218 20.62 -39.19 -20.77
C PRO A 218 21.24 -38.07 -21.62
N ILE A 219 22.54 -37.85 -21.45
CA ILE A 219 23.33 -36.91 -22.26
C ILE A 219 24.15 -37.74 -23.26
N THR A 220 24.01 -37.45 -24.55
CA THR A 220 24.62 -38.28 -25.61
C THR A 220 26.13 -38.07 -25.74
N THR A 221 26.62 -36.91 -25.32
CA THR A 221 28.04 -36.52 -25.44
C THR A 221 28.93 -37.02 -24.31
N ARG A 222 28.39 -37.56 -23.22
CA ARG A 222 29.18 -38.13 -22.10
C ARG A 222 28.42 -39.15 -21.28
N GLN A 223 29.15 -40.11 -20.71
CA GLN A 223 28.60 -41.01 -19.70
C GLN A 223 28.21 -40.21 -18.43
N VAL A 224 27.06 -40.55 -17.85
CA VAL A 224 26.55 -39.95 -16.61
C VAL A 224 26.10 -41.06 -15.68
N ASP A 225 26.83 -41.25 -14.58
CA ASP A 225 26.52 -42.25 -13.56
C ASP A 225 25.67 -41.65 -12.43
N SER A 226 25.73 -40.32 -12.25
CA SER A 226 25.03 -39.61 -11.18
C SER A 226 24.59 -38.19 -11.57
N PHE A 227 23.39 -37.81 -11.12
CA PHE A 227 22.85 -36.45 -11.14
C PHE A 227 22.68 -35.93 -9.71
N VAL A 228 23.20 -34.75 -9.42
CA VAL A 228 23.07 -34.09 -8.10
C VAL A 228 22.34 -32.77 -8.26
N LEU A 229 21.11 -32.69 -7.77
CA LEU A 229 20.25 -31.51 -7.84
C LEU A 229 20.24 -30.83 -6.48
N LYS A 230 20.86 -29.65 -6.38
CA LYS A 230 20.80 -28.84 -5.15
C LYS A 230 19.66 -27.85 -5.25
N SER A 231 18.66 -27.96 -4.39
CA SER A 231 17.52 -27.03 -4.43
C SER A 231 17.79 -25.75 -3.62
N VAL A 232 17.01 -24.69 -3.89
CA VAL A 232 16.91 -23.56 -2.95
C VAL A 232 16.33 -24.02 -1.62
N SER A 233 16.64 -23.33 -0.53
CA SER A 233 16.28 -23.78 0.82
C SER A 233 14.78 -23.96 1.04
N LEU A 234 13.95 -23.17 0.35
CA LEU A 234 12.50 -23.23 0.48
C LEU A 234 11.91 -24.56 -0.05
N VAL A 235 12.58 -25.21 -1.01
CA VAL A 235 12.11 -26.44 -1.68
C VAL A 235 12.14 -27.66 -0.76
N VAL A 236 12.78 -27.59 0.42
CA VAL A 236 12.71 -28.66 1.44
C VAL A 236 11.26 -29.04 1.79
N LYS A 237 10.32 -28.11 1.66
CA LYS A 237 8.90 -28.37 1.89
C LYS A 237 8.29 -29.40 0.93
N THR A 238 8.86 -29.59 -0.26
CA THR A 238 8.38 -30.57 -1.25
C THR A 238 9.14 -31.89 -1.18
N ALA A 239 10.04 -32.10 -0.21
CA ALA A 239 10.87 -33.30 -0.13
C ALA A 239 10.04 -34.59 0.01
N ALA A 240 9.01 -34.58 0.87
CA ALA A 240 8.12 -35.74 1.03
C ALA A 240 7.35 -36.06 -0.26
N GLN A 241 6.78 -35.04 -0.92
CA GLN A 241 6.07 -35.20 -2.20
C GLN A 241 7.01 -35.66 -3.32
N THR A 242 8.26 -35.19 -3.29
CA THR A 242 9.31 -35.63 -4.22
C THR A 242 9.62 -37.11 -4.01
N GLN A 243 9.85 -37.55 -2.77
CA GLN A 243 10.14 -38.95 -2.46
C GLN A 243 8.99 -39.88 -2.87
N GLU A 244 7.75 -39.44 -2.65
CA GLU A 244 6.56 -40.19 -3.04
C GLU A 244 6.42 -40.28 -4.56
N ALA A 245 6.62 -39.18 -5.28
CA ALA A 245 6.52 -39.15 -6.73
C ALA A 245 7.70 -39.86 -7.44
N CYS A 246 8.88 -39.80 -6.85
CA CYS A 246 10.15 -40.23 -7.43
C CYS A 246 10.93 -41.10 -6.43
N PRO A 247 10.53 -42.37 -6.22
CA PRO A 247 11.18 -43.26 -5.25
C PRO A 247 12.66 -43.55 -5.57
N PHE A 248 13.08 -43.35 -6.83
CA PHE A 248 14.46 -43.48 -7.28
C PHE A 248 15.37 -42.32 -6.84
N VAL A 249 14.82 -41.20 -6.34
CA VAL A 249 15.60 -40.04 -5.89
C VAL A 249 16.10 -40.27 -4.46
N LYS A 250 17.41 -40.19 -4.28
CA LYS A 250 18.07 -40.23 -2.96
C LYS A 250 18.12 -38.82 -2.38
N ASN A 251 17.54 -38.62 -1.21
CA ASN A 251 17.46 -37.30 -0.58
C ASN A 251 18.57 -37.08 0.44
N VAL A 252 19.27 -35.95 0.34
CA VAL A 252 20.30 -35.51 1.29
C VAL A 252 19.87 -34.17 1.86
N PHE A 253 19.85 -34.03 3.19
CA PHE A 253 19.56 -32.75 3.85
C PHE A 253 20.81 -32.20 4.52
N MET A 254 21.20 -31.00 4.13
CA MET A 254 22.38 -30.31 4.66
C MET A 254 21.97 -29.13 5.53
N HIS A 255 22.35 -29.17 6.80
CA HIS A 255 22.16 -28.06 7.73
C HIS A 255 23.48 -27.52 8.24
N ARG A 256 23.42 -26.33 8.83
CA ARG A 256 24.52 -25.71 9.59
C ARG A 256 23.97 -25.32 10.95
N SER A 257 24.82 -25.33 11.98
CA SER A 257 24.42 -24.90 13.32
C SER A 257 23.71 -23.53 13.26
N PRO A 258 22.60 -23.33 14.01
CA PRO A 258 21.76 -22.13 13.86
C PRO A 258 22.52 -20.80 14.03
N LYS A 259 23.44 -20.71 14.99
CA LYS A 259 24.20 -19.48 15.27
C LYS A 259 25.06 -19.03 14.06
N PRO A 260 25.99 -19.84 13.52
CA PRO A 260 26.71 -19.50 12.28
C PRO A 260 25.82 -19.28 11.06
N ASN A 261 24.69 -19.99 10.96
CA ASN A 261 23.73 -19.83 9.88
C ASN A 261 23.05 -18.44 9.92
N ILE A 262 22.50 -18.06 11.08
CA ILE A 262 21.92 -16.74 11.33
C ILE A 262 22.97 -15.64 11.13
N GLN A 263 24.19 -15.84 11.61
CA GLN A 263 25.30 -14.92 11.37
C GLN A 263 25.60 -14.76 9.88
N SER A 264 25.56 -15.83 9.08
CA SER A 264 25.75 -15.77 7.62
C SER A 264 24.60 -15.07 6.90
N PHE A 265 23.35 -15.26 7.33
CA PHE A 265 22.20 -14.51 6.79
C PHE A 265 22.23 -13.04 7.20
N ARG A 266 22.59 -12.74 8.46
CA ARG A 266 22.84 -11.37 8.93
C ARG A 266 24.00 -10.74 8.21
N ALA A 267 25.06 -11.49 7.90
CA ALA A 267 26.17 -11.03 7.09
C ALA A 267 25.75 -10.85 5.63
N MET A 268 24.88 -11.68 5.04
CA MET A 268 24.42 -11.49 3.65
C MET A 268 23.50 -10.26 3.50
N MET A 269 22.48 -10.16 4.35
CA MET A 269 21.63 -8.96 4.46
C MET A 269 22.45 -7.75 4.94
N GLY A 270 23.50 -8.03 5.70
CA GLY A 270 24.49 -7.10 6.19
C GLY A 270 25.48 -6.68 5.13
N ILE A 271 25.91 -7.49 4.16
CA ILE A 271 27.03 -7.25 3.24
C ILE A 271 26.69 -6.11 2.29
N LEU A 272 25.43 -5.99 1.86
CA LEU A 272 24.97 -4.80 1.13
C LEU A 272 25.02 -3.52 1.99
N LYS A 273 24.80 -3.66 3.32
CA LYS A 273 24.85 -2.59 4.32
C LYS A 273 26.24 -2.40 4.97
N TRP A 274 27.14 -3.38 4.84
CA TRP A 274 28.43 -3.53 5.54
C TRP A 274 29.57 -3.27 4.56
N ALA A 275 29.52 -3.79 3.33
CA ALA A 275 30.50 -3.49 2.29
C ALA A 275 30.48 -2.01 1.88
N LEU A 276 29.33 -1.34 2.00
CA LEU A 276 29.19 0.10 1.71
C LEU A 276 28.98 0.95 2.96
N GLY A 277 28.79 0.32 4.13
CA GLY A 277 28.34 1.01 5.34
C GLY A 277 27.00 1.73 5.18
N PHE A 278 26.27 1.53 4.08
CA PHE A 278 25.24 2.44 3.55
C PHE A 278 23.99 1.68 3.09
N SER A 279 22.82 2.25 3.37
CA SER A 279 21.52 1.81 2.88
C SER A 279 20.89 2.91 2.05
N LEU A 280 20.36 2.58 0.87
CA LEU A 280 19.60 3.55 0.06
C LEU A 280 18.43 4.17 0.83
N HIS A 281 17.91 3.52 1.87
CA HIS A 281 16.77 4.03 2.66
C HIS A 281 17.21 4.75 3.95
N SER A 282 18.29 4.30 4.59
CA SER A 282 18.71 4.77 5.93
C SER A 282 20.11 5.36 6.01
N GLY A 283 20.80 5.54 4.90
CA GLY A 283 22.13 6.16 4.88
C GLY A 283 23.20 5.30 5.50
N ARG A 284 24.27 5.94 5.99
CA ARG A 284 25.32 5.19 6.67
C ARG A 284 24.87 4.72 8.04
N VAL A 285 25.32 3.53 8.44
CA VAL A 285 25.03 2.99 9.78
C VAL A 285 25.55 3.91 10.88
N SER A 286 26.73 4.50 10.69
CA SER A 286 27.32 5.45 11.64
C SER A 286 26.47 6.71 11.80
N GLU A 287 25.95 7.27 10.71
CA GLU A 287 25.07 8.46 10.74
C GLU A 287 23.75 8.15 11.44
N ARG A 288 23.21 6.95 11.22
CA ARG A 288 22.02 6.51 11.92
C ARG A 288 22.27 6.35 13.42
N ILE A 289 23.35 5.68 13.83
CA ILE A 289 23.69 5.55 15.25
C ILE A 289 23.88 6.93 15.87
N GLU A 290 24.57 7.84 15.17
CA GLU A 290 24.72 9.22 15.61
C GLU A 290 23.36 9.91 15.77
N SER A 291 22.43 9.74 14.83
CA SER A 291 21.07 10.30 14.94
C SER A 291 20.26 9.78 16.12
N GLU A 292 20.49 8.52 16.52
CA GLU A 292 19.79 7.89 17.65
C GLU A 292 20.30 8.42 19.01
N CYS A 293 21.54 8.93 19.04
CA CYS A 293 22.21 9.47 20.24
C CYS A 293 22.34 11.00 20.26
N ASN A 294 22.19 11.69 19.12
CA ASN A 294 22.41 13.12 18.98
C ASN A 294 21.15 13.82 18.47
N TYR A 295 20.49 14.54 19.38
CA TYR A 295 19.28 15.30 19.07
C TYR A 295 19.45 16.31 17.92
N ARG A 296 20.64 16.90 17.76
CA ARG A 296 20.97 17.82 16.65
C ARG A 296 21.12 17.13 15.29
N LYS A 297 20.98 15.81 15.24
CA LYS A 297 20.99 15.00 14.01
C LYS A 297 19.81 14.02 13.99
N ALA A 298 18.78 14.23 14.81
CA ALA A 298 17.70 13.25 14.97
C ALA A 298 16.74 13.18 13.76
N VAL A 299 16.69 14.21 12.91
CA VAL A 299 15.80 14.24 11.75
C VAL A 299 16.41 13.48 10.59
N HIS A 300 15.82 12.34 10.23
CA HIS A 300 16.18 11.60 9.03
C HIS A 300 15.49 12.23 7.83
N ARG A 301 16.29 12.82 6.93
CA ARG A 301 15.85 13.47 5.71
C ARG A 301 15.93 12.51 4.52
N GLN A 302 14.83 12.40 3.79
CA GLN A 302 14.68 11.44 2.69
C GLN A 302 14.07 12.10 1.45
N LYS A 303 14.65 11.86 0.28
CA LYS A 303 14.12 12.29 -1.01
C LYS A 303 12.94 11.40 -1.41
N ILE A 304 11.86 12.01 -1.87
CA ILE A 304 10.74 11.28 -2.47
C ILE A 304 11.05 11.06 -3.95
N ASN A 305 11.32 9.82 -4.34
CA ASN A 305 11.57 9.43 -5.73
C ASN A 305 10.28 9.08 -6.48
N TRP A 306 9.29 8.56 -5.76
CA TRP A 306 7.99 8.19 -6.32
C TRP A 306 6.90 8.16 -5.24
N ARG A 307 5.64 8.26 -5.65
CA ARG A 307 4.45 8.25 -4.78
C ARG A 307 3.42 7.25 -5.29
N ALA A 308 2.83 6.51 -4.37
CA ALA A 308 1.70 5.60 -4.61
C ALA A 308 0.56 5.98 -3.67
N ASP A 309 -0.66 6.03 -4.19
CA ASP A 309 -1.83 6.32 -3.39
C ASP A 309 -3.07 5.59 -3.96
N LEU A 310 -3.95 5.13 -3.09
CA LEU A 310 -5.20 4.44 -3.47
C LEU A 310 -6.35 5.43 -3.76
N GLY A 311 -6.10 6.73 -3.60
CA GLY A 311 -7.02 7.82 -3.92
C GLY A 311 -6.75 9.05 -3.05
N GLU A 312 -7.29 10.21 -3.45
CA GLU A 312 -7.02 11.50 -2.79
C GLU A 312 -7.23 11.41 -1.27
N VAL A 313 -8.30 10.74 -0.82
CA VAL A 313 -8.72 10.62 0.59
C VAL A 313 -8.11 9.45 1.35
N SER A 314 -7.24 8.64 0.72
CA SER A 314 -6.73 7.43 1.38
C SER A 314 -5.71 7.76 2.49
N PRO A 315 -5.63 6.95 3.57
CA PRO A 315 -4.66 7.20 4.62
C PRO A 315 -3.22 7.21 4.12
N LYS A 316 -2.46 8.26 4.42
CA LYS A 316 -1.05 8.37 4.03
C LYS A 316 -0.16 7.62 5.01
N SER A 317 0.82 6.88 4.49
CA SER A 317 1.83 6.17 5.30
C SER A 317 3.19 6.21 4.62
N THR A 318 4.22 5.66 5.26
CA THR A 318 5.54 5.53 4.64
C THR A 318 5.52 4.63 3.39
N GLN A 319 4.54 3.74 3.26
CA GLN A 319 4.38 2.87 2.09
C GLN A 319 3.85 3.63 0.87
N SER A 320 3.31 4.83 1.08
CA SER A 320 2.87 5.73 0.01
C SER A 320 4.04 6.39 -0.74
N PHE A 321 5.28 6.18 -0.30
CA PHE A 321 6.47 6.82 -0.86
C PHE A 321 7.56 5.81 -1.21
N LEU A 322 8.26 6.05 -2.32
CA LEU A 322 9.56 5.45 -2.60
C LEU A 322 10.66 6.44 -2.20
N LEU A 323 11.37 6.12 -1.11
CA LEU A 323 12.29 7.05 -0.46
C LEU A 323 13.75 6.68 -0.70
N SER A 324 14.60 7.68 -0.86
CA SER A 324 16.06 7.54 -0.77
C SER A 324 16.61 8.45 0.33
N HIS A 325 17.60 7.96 1.06
CA HIS A 325 18.26 8.72 2.11
C HIS A 325 19.01 9.92 1.53
N ILE A 326 18.85 11.09 2.16
CA ILE A 326 19.65 12.29 1.90
C ILE A 326 20.69 12.45 3.02
N GLY A 327 20.24 12.46 4.27
CA GLY A 327 21.10 12.75 5.42
C GLY A 327 20.33 12.73 6.73
N TYR A 328 21.05 13.05 7.81
CA TYR A 328 20.51 13.30 9.13
C TYR A 328 20.76 14.76 9.52
N GLU A 329 19.72 15.47 9.94
CA GLU A 329 19.75 16.92 10.16
C GLU A 329 19.26 17.32 11.56
N SER A 330 19.52 18.59 11.90
CA SER A 330 18.99 19.22 13.12
C SER A 330 17.47 19.29 13.07
N VAL A 331 16.85 19.14 14.24
CA VAL A 331 15.42 19.40 14.46
C VAL A 331 15.01 20.81 14.04
N ASP A 332 15.93 21.76 13.93
CA ASP A 332 15.63 23.12 13.45
C ASP A 332 15.11 23.15 12.01
N ILE A 333 15.40 22.13 11.19
CA ILE A 333 14.78 22.02 9.85
C ILE A 333 13.24 21.98 9.96
N LEU A 334 12.71 21.40 11.04
CA LEU A 334 11.27 21.29 11.29
C LEU A 334 10.63 22.63 11.69
N LYS A 335 11.43 23.67 12.00
CA LYS A 335 10.92 25.02 12.28
C LYS A 335 10.65 25.83 11.01
N ARG A 336 11.17 25.40 9.85
CA ARG A 336 10.94 26.06 8.56
C ARG A 336 9.47 26.03 8.17
N ASP A 337 8.97 27.09 7.55
CA ASP A 337 7.58 27.19 7.10
C ASP A 337 7.20 26.07 6.11
N GLU A 338 8.15 25.64 5.27
CA GLU A 338 7.94 24.56 4.30
C GLU A 338 7.86 23.15 4.91
N ALA A 339 8.28 22.99 6.18
CA ALA A 339 8.28 21.70 6.87
C ALA A 339 6.98 21.52 7.66
N THR A 340 6.05 20.69 7.17
CA THR A 340 4.72 20.54 7.79
C THR A 340 4.47 19.12 8.26
N LEU A 341 3.82 18.98 9.42
CA LEU A 341 3.54 17.67 10.03
C LEU A 341 2.45 16.95 9.22
N LEU A 342 2.76 15.73 8.75
CA LEU A 342 1.86 14.93 7.92
C LEU A 342 1.16 13.83 8.74
N PHE A 343 1.92 12.94 9.38
CA PHE A 343 1.37 11.86 10.20
C PHE A 343 2.36 11.36 11.27
N ALA A 344 1.89 10.56 12.21
CA ALA A 344 2.74 9.79 13.12
C ALA A 344 2.45 8.29 13.06
N THR A 345 3.42 7.53 13.55
CA THR A 345 3.36 6.08 13.76
C THR A 345 3.73 5.80 15.22
N PRO A 346 3.56 4.56 15.72
CA PRO A 346 3.97 4.22 17.08
C PRO A 346 5.43 4.54 17.45
N THR A 347 6.31 4.79 16.46
CA THR A 347 7.75 4.98 16.71
C THR A 347 8.32 6.29 16.19
N ARG A 348 7.63 6.98 15.28
CA ARG A 348 8.17 8.16 14.57
C ARG A 348 7.06 9.12 14.16
N ALA A 349 7.37 10.41 14.18
CA ALA A 349 6.60 11.47 13.51
C ALA A 349 7.19 11.74 12.12
N TYR A 350 6.33 12.07 11.17
CA TYR A 350 6.69 12.33 9.77
C TYR A 350 6.20 13.70 9.33
N PHE A 351 7.13 14.50 8.84
CA PHE A 351 6.89 15.79 8.21
C PHE A 351 7.19 15.69 6.73
N VAL A 352 6.58 16.56 5.94
CA VAL A 352 6.96 16.77 4.55
C VAL A 352 7.67 18.11 4.39
N LEU A 353 8.64 18.16 3.47
CA LEU A 353 9.25 19.41 3.05
C LEU A 353 8.77 19.75 1.64
N SER A 354 8.01 20.84 1.53
CA SER A 354 7.53 21.36 0.25
C SER A 354 8.61 22.20 -0.46
N PRO A 355 8.46 22.53 -1.76
CA PRO A 355 9.39 23.42 -2.45
C PRO A 355 9.52 24.77 -1.73
N PRO A 356 10.66 25.46 -1.86
CA PRO A 356 10.83 26.79 -1.29
C PRO A 356 9.69 27.73 -1.70
N ASN A 357 9.18 28.50 -0.74
CA ASN A 357 8.08 29.46 -0.94
C ASN A 357 6.74 28.84 -1.38
N PHE A 358 6.55 27.54 -1.17
CA PHE A 358 5.27 26.87 -1.38
C PHE A 358 4.48 26.79 -0.07
N ASP A 359 3.34 27.49 0.00
CA ASP A 359 2.42 27.39 1.12
C ASP A 359 1.44 26.23 0.89
N VAL A 360 1.53 25.17 1.70
CA VAL A 360 0.63 24.00 1.60
C VAL A 360 -0.77 24.27 2.12
N TYR A 361 -0.97 25.39 2.82
CA TYR A 361 -2.24 25.79 3.42
C TYR A 361 -3.03 26.77 2.54
N ASP A 362 -2.45 27.25 1.45
CA ASP A 362 -3.14 28.08 0.45
C ASP A 362 -4.19 27.25 -0.31
N THR A 363 -5.48 27.50 -0.07
CA THR A 363 -6.56 26.73 -0.71
C THR A 363 -6.62 26.91 -2.23
N THR A 364 -5.97 27.93 -2.79
CA THR A 364 -5.84 28.07 -4.26
C THR A 364 -4.98 26.95 -4.86
N LYS A 365 -4.11 26.32 -4.06
CA LYS A 365 -3.30 25.14 -4.46
C LYS A 365 -4.07 23.83 -4.31
N GLY A 366 -5.06 23.80 -3.43
CA GLY A 366 -5.95 22.66 -3.24
C GLY A 366 -6.78 22.77 -1.98
N VAL A 367 -7.97 22.17 -2.02
CA VAL A 367 -9.01 22.33 -0.99
C VAL A 367 -8.67 21.59 0.32
N PHE A 368 -7.82 20.57 0.25
CA PHE A 368 -7.45 19.72 1.37
C PHE A 368 -5.94 19.77 1.59
N CYS A 369 -5.52 20.29 2.74
CA CYS A 369 -4.10 20.48 3.07
C CYS A 369 -3.33 19.17 2.93
N PHE A 370 -3.86 18.04 3.40
CA PHE A 370 -3.16 16.77 3.31
C PHE A 370 -2.91 16.26 1.88
N VAL A 371 -3.80 16.57 0.94
CA VAL A 371 -3.62 16.25 -0.49
C VAL A 371 -2.52 17.12 -1.07
N VAL A 372 -2.53 18.41 -0.73
CA VAL A 372 -1.50 19.38 -1.16
C VAL A 372 -0.14 19.01 -0.57
N GLN A 373 -0.06 18.74 0.73
CA GLN A 373 1.14 18.25 1.42
C GLN A 373 1.70 17.02 0.70
N PHE A 374 0.88 15.98 0.48
CA PHE A 374 1.34 14.74 -0.15
C PHE A 374 1.85 14.96 -1.59
N SER A 375 1.11 15.71 -2.39
CA SER A 375 1.41 15.92 -3.81
C SER A 375 2.58 16.87 -4.06
N SER A 376 2.74 17.90 -3.22
CA SER A 376 3.81 18.90 -3.35
C SER A 376 5.10 18.51 -2.61
N ALA A 377 5.05 17.63 -1.60
CA ALA A 377 6.20 17.24 -0.79
C ALA A 377 7.38 16.82 -1.67
N THR A 378 8.53 17.49 -1.58
CA THR A 378 9.75 17.05 -2.29
C THR A 378 10.52 16.01 -1.51
N GLU A 379 10.39 16.05 -0.19
CA GLU A 379 11.12 15.22 0.76
C GLU A 379 10.24 14.82 1.93
N LEU A 380 10.60 13.72 2.57
CA LEU A 380 10.01 13.23 3.81
C LEU A 380 11.06 13.35 4.92
N LEU A 381 10.66 13.96 6.04
CA LEU A 381 11.47 14.10 7.23
C LEU A 381 10.87 13.20 8.30
N SER A 382 11.67 12.36 8.95
CA SER A 382 11.18 11.50 10.03
C SER A 382 12.00 11.68 11.29
N LEU A 383 11.32 11.75 12.43
CA LEU A 383 11.90 11.99 13.75
C LEU A 383 11.41 10.90 14.71
N PRO A 384 12.28 10.27 15.53
CA PRO A 384 11.82 9.36 16.58
C PRO A 384 10.81 10.04 17.50
N LEU A 385 9.82 9.29 17.97
CA LEU A 385 8.69 9.87 18.70
C LEU A 385 9.13 10.59 20.00
N LYS A 386 10.12 10.04 20.72
CA LYS A 386 10.75 10.70 21.89
C LYS A 386 11.31 12.08 21.57
N ASP A 387 11.95 12.21 20.40
CA ASP A 387 12.61 13.44 19.97
C ASP A 387 11.58 14.42 19.40
N PHE A 388 10.48 13.91 18.85
CA PHE A 388 9.32 14.70 18.47
C PHE A 388 8.66 15.35 19.69
N LEU A 389 8.41 14.59 20.77
CA LEU A 389 7.88 15.17 22.02
C LEU A 389 8.80 16.28 22.55
N ARG A 390 10.10 16.02 22.61
CA ARG A 390 11.09 17.04 23.01
C ARG A 390 11.04 18.28 22.11
N PHE A 391 11.04 18.08 20.79
CA PHE A 391 10.96 19.17 19.82
C PHE A 391 9.73 20.04 20.04
N THR A 392 8.57 19.42 20.25
CA THR A 392 7.32 20.15 20.43
C THR A 392 7.23 20.83 21.78
N ASN A 393 7.85 20.28 22.83
CA ASN A 393 7.97 20.98 24.11
C ASN A 393 8.85 22.23 23.97
N ASP A 394 9.95 22.14 23.20
CA ASP A 394 10.81 23.29 22.92
C ASP A 394 10.11 24.39 22.09
N LEU A 395 9.07 24.04 21.31
CA LEU A 395 8.24 25.03 20.62
C LEU A 395 7.33 25.83 21.57
N GLY A 396 6.90 25.22 22.68
CA GLY A 396 5.90 25.76 23.58
C GLY A 396 4.47 25.72 23.02
N ASP A 397 3.53 26.28 23.78
CA ASP A 397 2.12 26.33 23.37
C ASP A 397 1.88 27.34 22.24
N PRO A 398 0.82 27.15 21.44
CA PRO A 398 0.47 28.08 20.37
C PRO A 398 0.31 29.51 20.89
N LYS A 399 0.97 30.46 20.21
CA LYS A 399 0.86 31.89 20.53
C LYS A 399 -0.26 32.59 19.79
N ALA A 400 -0.63 32.07 18.62
CA ALA A 400 -1.76 32.56 17.85
C ALA A 400 -3.08 32.15 18.52
N ASN A 401 -4.13 32.93 18.26
CA ASN A 401 -5.49 32.54 18.62
C ASN A 401 -5.92 31.35 17.75
N VAL A 402 -6.17 30.19 18.36
CA VAL A 402 -6.46 28.95 17.64
C VAL A 402 -7.95 28.60 17.72
N VAL A 403 -8.54 28.31 16.56
CA VAL A 403 -9.92 27.85 16.41
C VAL A 403 -9.91 26.44 15.83
N LEU A 404 -10.65 25.52 16.45
CA LEU A 404 -10.88 24.17 15.94
C LEU A 404 -12.32 24.01 15.46
N LEU A 405 -12.50 23.74 14.18
CA LEU A 405 -13.78 23.38 13.58
C LEU A 405 -13.93 21.87 13.46
N SER A 406 -14.76 21.31 14.35
CA SER A 406 -15.29 19.96 14.25
C SER A 406 -16.55 19.95 13.39
N ASN A 407 -16.81 18.86 12.68
CA ASN A 407 -17.90 18.82 11.72
C ASN A 407 -18.39 17.41 11.40
N THR A 408 -19.62 17.28 10.91
CA THR A 408 -20.19 15.96 10.52
C THR A 408 -19.63 15.44 9.18
N GLY A 409 -18.89 16.25 8.43
CA GLY A 409 -18.51 15.99 7.05
C GLY A 409 -19.65 16.32 6.09
N ARG A 410 -19.31 16.76 4.86
CA ARG A 410 -20.28 17.18 3.83
C ARG A 410 -21.34 18.20 4.29
N CYS A 411 -21.02 18.96 5.33
CA CYS A 411 -21.84 20.02 5.91
C CYS A 411 -21.43 21.44 5.46
N GLY A 412 -20.60 21.57 4.42
CA GLY A 412 -20.14 22.88 3.97
C GLY A 412 -18.98 23.48 4.76
N SER A 413 -18.34 22.74 5.67
CA SER A 413 -17.16 23.21 6.42
C SER A 413 -16.04 23.80 5.53
N THR A 414 -15.88 23.32 4.29
CA THR A 414 -14.96 23.90 3.32
C THR A 414 -15.31 25.34 2.90
N ILE A 415 -16.60 25.70 2.77
CA ILE A 415 -16.97 27.08 2.42
C ILE A 415 -16.60 28.04 3.54
N LEU A 416 -16.81 27.64 4.80
CA LEU A 416 -16.43 28.43 5.96
C LEU A 416 -14.91 28.57 6.09
N THR A 417 -14.17 27.51 5.76
CA THR A 417 -12.71 27.54 5.70
C THR A 417 -12.23 28.65 4.75
N GLN A 418 -12.80 28.74 3.55
CA GLN A 418 -12.47 29.78 2.58
C GLN A 418 -12.92 31.17 3.00
N MET A 419 -14.10 31.30 3.63
CA MET A 419 -14.53 32.56 4.23
C MET A 419 -13.47 33.09 5.20
N LEU A 420 -12.91 32.22 6.05
CA LEU A 420 -11.95 32.64 7.08
C LEU A 420 -10.53 32.88 6.56
N GLU A 421 -10.21 32.46 5.34
CA GLU A 421 -8.95 32.84 4.67
C GLU A 421 -8.92 34.33 4.32
N GLU A 422 -10.08 34.97 4.16
CA GLU A 422 -10.18 36.40 3.88
C GLU A 422 -9.90 37.28 5.12
N VAL A 423 -9.77 36.67 6.31
CA VAL A 423 -9.37 37.39 7.53
C VAL A 423 -7.84 37.53 7.55
N PRO A 424 -7.28 38.75 7.53
CA PRO A 424 -5.83 38.95 7.49
C PRO A 424 -5.09 38.24 8.62
N LYS A 425 -3.87 37.79 8.32
CA LYS A 425 -2.98 37.08 9.27
C LYS A 425 -3.60 35.81 9.87
N THR A 426 -4.56 35.22 9.18
CA THR A 426 -5.15 33.93 9.53
C THR A 426 -4.50 32.83 8.72
N LEU A 427 -4.03 31.78 9.40
CA LEU A 427 -3.59 30.55 8.79
C LEU A 427 -4.70 29.52 8.86
N VAL A 428 -5.20 29.10 7.69
CA VAL A 428 -6.32 28.17 7.61
C VAL A 428 -5.83 26.77 7.22
N MET A 429 -6.08 25.78 8.07
CA MET A 429 -5.67 24.39 7.88
C MET A 429 -6.89 23.52 7.60
N SER A 430 -7.14 23.23 6.31
CA SER A 430 -8.20 22.31 5.91
C SER A 430 -7.74 20.86 6.01
N GLU A 431 -8.20 20.14 7.02
CA GLU A 431 -8.02 18.69 7.20
C GLU A 431 -6.56 18.23 7.34
N PRO A 432 -5.77 18.75 8.29
CA PRO A 432 -4.42 18.28 8.52
C PRO A 432 -4.42 16.80 8.96
N PHE A 433 -3.72 15.96 8.19
CA PHE A 433 -3.84 14.50 8.28
C PHE A 433 -3.29 13.89 9.57
N TYR A 434 -2.48 14.63 10.31
CA TYR A 434 -1.93 14.17 11.58
C TYR A 434 -3.04 13.73 12.55
N PHE A 435 -4.13 14.50 12.63
CA PHE A 435 -5.27 14.17 13.49
C PHE A 435 -5.89 12.82 13.10
N MET A 436 -5.97 12.48 11.82
CA MET A 436 -6.41 11.14 11.41
C MET A 436 -5.48 10.05 11.95
N SER A 437 -4.16 10.22 11.81
CA SER A 437 -3.20 9.23 12.31
C SER A 437 -3.24 9.09 13.84
N LEU A 438 -3.60 10.16 14.54
CA LEU A 438 -3.70 10.18 15.99
C LEU A 438 -4.86 9.30 16.50
N VAL A 439 -5.98 9.20 15.78
CA VAL A 439 -7.12 8.33 16.16
C VAL A 439 -6.63 6.90 16.42
N GLY A 440 -5.88 6.32 15.48
CA GLY A 440 -5.33 4.97 15.64
C GLY A 440 -4.22 4.85 16.68
N LEU A 441 -3.48 5.92 16.96
CA LEU A 441 -2.42 5.92 17.99
C LEU A 441 -3.00 6.00 19.40
N LEU A 442 -4.10 6.72 19.59
CA LEU A 442 -4.77 6.84 20.90
C LEU A 442 -5.49 5.55 21.28
N ASP A 443 -6.03 4.82 20.29
CA ASP A 443 -6.77 3.57 20.51
C ASP A 443 -5.83 2.35 20.68
N SER A 444 -4.62 2.41 20.12
CA SER A 444 -3.71 1.27 20.13
C SER A 444 -2.77 1.25 21.34
N LYS A 445 -2.92 0.24 22.21
CA LYS A 445 -1.85 -0.24 23.11
C LYS A 445 -0.75 -0.94 22.33
N HIS A 446 -0.26 -0.31 21.26
CA HIS A 446 0.69 -0.92 20.35
C HIS A 446 2.02 -1.14 21.08
N PRO A 447 2.60 -2.37 21.10
CA PRO A 447 3.79 -2.68 21.91
C PRO A 447 5.05 -1.86 21.58
N LYS A 448 5.06 -1.20 20.43
CA LYS A 448 6.16 -0.32 20.00
C LYS A 448 5.99 1.14 20.37
N THR A 449 4.81 1.55 20.85
CA THR A 449 4.62 2.91 21.36
C THR A 449 5.43 3.07 22.65
N PRO A 450 6.19 4.17 22.84
CA PRO A 450 6.87 4.47 24.09
C PRO A 450 5.93 4.36 25.32
N LEU A 451 6.44 3.83 26.44
CA LEU A 451 5.63 3.53 27.63
C LEU A 451 5.03 4.78 28.28
N ASP A 452 5.76 5.88 28.27
CA ASP A 452 5.30 7.20 28.70
C ASP A 452 4.08 7.67 27.88
N ILE A 453 4.10 7.47 26.56
CA ILE A 453 2.98 7.80 25.68
C ILE A 453 1.79 6.85 25.90
N GLN A 454 2.06 5.57 26.18
CA GLN A 454 0.98 4.63 26.55
C GLN A 454 0.33 5.01 27.88
N ALA A 455 1.12 5.55 28.82
CA ALA A 455 0.64 6.00 30.12
C ALA A 455 -0.12 7.34 30.04
N ASP A 456 0.33 8.26 29.18
CA ASP A 456 -0.34 9.53 28.93
C ASP A 456 -0.48 9.83 27.42
N PRO A 457 -1.62 9.44 26.81
CA PRO A 457 -1.89 9.74 25.41
C PRO A 457 -2.00 11.24 25.08
N ASN A 458 -2.18 12.11 26.09
CA ASN A 458 -2.23 13.56 25.86
C ASN A 458 -0.91 14.11 25.32
N LEU A 459 0.21 13.46 25.60
CA LEU A 459 1.53 13.87 25.09
C LEU A 459 1.55 13.95 23.56
N LEU A 460 0.89 13.01 22.88
CA LEU A 460 0.78 13.04 21.42
C LEU A 460 -0.15 14.15 20.93
N VAL A 461 -1.27 14.37 21.61
CA VAL A 461 -2.21 15.45 21.28
C VAL A 461 -1.49 16.80 21.40
N GLN A 462 -0.79 17.02 22.51
CA GLN A 462 0.01 18.22 22.75
C GLN A 462 1.09 18.41 21.69
N ALA A 463 1.89 17.38 21.42
CA ALA A 463 2.97 17.45 20.46
C ALA A 463 2.47 17.75 19.03
N GLY A 464 1.46 17.01 18.59
CA GLY A 464 0.81 17.23 17.30
C GLY A 464 0.27 18.64 17.13
N PHE A 465 -0.47 19.12 18.13
CA PHE A 465 -1.10 20.43 18.10
C PHE A 465 -0.06 21.56 18.09
N ARG A 466 0.97 21.51 18.96
CA ARG A 466 2.09 22.47 18.96
C ARG A 466 2.83 22.50 17.63
N ALA A 467 3.06 21.33 17.02
CA ALA A 467 3.74 21.23 15.74
C ALA A 467 2.91 21.80 14.57
N GLN A 468 1.59 21.58 14.56
CA GLN A 468 0.71 22.19 13.54
C GLN A 468 0.62 23.71 13.73
N CYS A 469 0.54 24.18 14.97
CA CYS A 469 0.41 25.60 15.30
C CYS A 469 1.76 26.31 15.56
N LYS A 470 2.86 25.77 15.04
CA LYS A 470 4.19 26.35 15.27
C LYS A 470 4.26 27.79 14.72
N PRO A 471 5.08 28.68 15.30
CA PRO A 471 5.29 30.02 14.77
C PRO A 471 5.83 29.97 13.33
N TRP A 472 5.30 30.82 12.47
CA TRP A 472 5.79 31.02 11.11
C TRP A 472 6.92 32.05 11.09
N ILE A 473 7.92 31.81 10.24
CA ILE A 473 9.11 32.66 10.13
C ILE A 473 8.86 33.79 9.12
N LYS A 474 8.26 33.47 7.97
CA LYS A 474 8.12 34.42 6.85
C LYS A 474 6.84 35.26 6.92
N LYS A 475 5.82 34.83 7.65
CA LYS A 475 4.54 35.53 7.76
C LYS A 475 4.10 35.67 9.22
N GLN A 476 3.54 36.82 9.55
CA GLN A 476 2.86 37.00 10.83
C GLN A 476 1.53 36.24 10.80
N VAL A 477 1.31 35.39 11.79
CA VAL A 477 0.07 34.62 11.98
C VAL A 477 -0.48 34.97 13.35
N ASP A 478 -1.58 35.71 13.37
CA ASP A 478 -2.27 36.10 14.60
C ASP A 478 -3.39 35.09 14.94
N HIS A 479 -3.94 34.42 13.92
CA HIS A 479 -5.01 33.41 14.05
C HIS A 479 -4.65 32.11 13.32
N VAL A 480 -4.98 30.97 13.92
CA VAL A 480 -4.90 29.65 13.26
C VAL A 480 -6.28 29.01 13.28
N PHE A 481 -6.85 28.75 12.12
CA PHE A 481 -8.13 28.06 11.97
C PHE A 481 -7.92 26.64 11.47
N ILE A 482 -8.24 25.64 12.28
CA ILE A 482 -8.08 24.23 11.94
C ILE A 482 -9.46 23.63 11.68
N LYS A 483 -9.74 23.28 10.43
CA LYS A 483 -10.86 22.41 10.09
C LYS A 483 -10.39 20.97 10.20
N SER A 484 -10.93 20.19 11.13
CA SER A 484 -10.58 18.79 11.26
C SER A 484 -11.29 17.92 10.21
N LEU A 485 -10.76 16.72 9.96
CA LEU A 485 -11.54 15.67 9.30
C LEU A 485 -12.73 15.33 10.18
N SER A 486 -13.87 14.97 9.59
CA SER A 486 -15.08 14.69 10.38
C SER A 486 -14.81 13.58 11.41
N VAL A 487 -14.08 12.54 10.98
CA VAL A 487 -13.79 11.37 11.82
C VAL A 487 -12.89 11.63 13.03
N THR A 488 -12.31 12.83 13.14
CA THR A 488 -11.43 13.18 14.26
C THR A 488 -12.16 13.97 15.33
N ILE A 489 -13.51 14.03 15.30
CA ILE A 489 -14.31 14.80 16.27
C ILE A 489 -14.05 14.40 17.72
N THR A 490 -13.79 13.11 17.99
CA THR A 490 -13.46 12.59 19.32
C THR A 490 -12.21 13.24 19.92
N GLN A 491 -11.34 13.81 19.09
CA GLN A 491 -10.14 14.50 19.55
C GLN A 491 -10.41 15.88 20.15
N SER A 492 -11.60 16.45 19.90
CA SER A 492 -11.95 17.79 20.38
C SER A 492 -11.88 17.87 21.90
N ALA A 493 -12.32 16.83 22.62
CA ALA A 493 -12.27 16.78 24.07
C ALA A 493 -10.82 16.68 24.60
N PHE A 494 -9.97 15.91 23.92
CA PHE A 494 -8.55 15.84 24.27
C PHE A 494 -7.85 17.19 24.03
N ILE A 495 -8.17 17.87 22.92
CA ILE A 495 -7.62 19.18 22.59
C ILE A 495 -8.09 20.22 23.61
N ALA A 496 -9.38 20.28 23.94
CA ALA A 496 -9.92 21.21 24.94
C ALA A 496 -9.25 21.01 26.32
N ARG A 497 -9.02 19.75 26.73
CA ARG A 497 -8.31 19.42 27.96
C ARG A 497 -6.84 19.88 27.93
N CYS A 498 -6.15 19.68 26.81
CA CYS A 498 -4.73 20.03 26.68
C CYS A 498 -4.50 21.53 26.46
N PHE A 499 -5.45 22.21 25.81
CA PHE A 499 -5.35 23.60 25.37
C PHE A 499 -6.71 24.31 25.58
N PRO A 500 -7.05 24.68 26.82
CA PRO A 500 -8.33 25.30 27.14
C PRO A 500 -8.55 26.66 26.47
N ALA A 501 -7.50 27.30 25.97
CA ALA A 501 -7.57 28.55 25.22
C ALA A 501 -8.01 28.38 23.76
N VAL A 502 -8.17 27.14 23.26
CA VAL A 502 -8.65 26.88 21.90
C VAL A 502 -10.15 27.15 21.83
N HIS A 503 -10.56 27.94 20.84
CA HIS A 503 -11.98 28.14 20.55
C HIS A 503 -12.52 26.96 19.73
N HIS A 504 -13.68 26.43 20.13
CA HIS A 504 -14.29 25.30 19.46
C HIS A 504 -15.53 25.72 18.68
N LEU A 505 -15.63 25.22 17.45
CA LEU A 505 -16.81 25.32 16.59
C LEU A 505 -17.30 23.92 16.21
N PHE A 506 -18.61 23.78 16.06
CA PHE A 506 -19.21 22.56 15.53
C PHE A 506 -20.19 22.88 14.40
N MET A 507 -19.88 22.40 13.19
CA MET A 507 -20.74 22.59 12.03
C MET A 507 -21.38 21.28 11.57
N PHE A 508 -22.70 21.28 11.47
CA PHE A 508 -23.50 20.16 10.99
C PHE A 508 -24.44 20.62 9.88
N ARG A 509 -25.25 19.70 9.37
CA ARG A 509 -26.17 19.95 8.26
C ARG A 509 -27.43 19.13 8.43
N GLU A 510 -28.53 19.58 7.85
CA GLU A 510 -29.77 18.81 7.75
C GLU A 510 -29.48 17.33 7.34
N PRO A 511 -29.98 16.33 8.09
CA PRO A 511 -29.57 14.93 7.90
C PRO A 511 -29.82 14.39 6.50
N ARG A 512 -30.97 14.68 5.86
CA ARG A 512 -31.29 14.16 4.52
C ARG A 512 -30.33 14.70 3.47
N SER A 513 -30.03 15.99 3.53
CA SER A 513 -29.10 16.68 2.63
C SER A 513 -27.67 16.19 2.81
N HIS A 514 -27.28 15.92 4.06
CA HIS A 514 -26.03 15.28 4.40
C HIS A 514 -25.91 13.87 3.79
N MET A 515 -26.89 12.99 4.02
CA MET A 515 -26.93 11.63 3.50
C MET A 515 -26.89 11.59 1.97
N LYS A 516 -27.70 12.42 1.29
CA LYS A 516 -27.67 12.55 -0.17
C LYS A 516 -26.28 12.93 -0.67
N SER A 517 -25.58 13.84 0.02
CA SER A 517 -24.23 14.23 -0.37
C SER A 517 -23.21 13.12 -0.17
N PHE A 518 -23.26 12.40 0.96
CA PHE A 518 -22.33 11.30 1.22
C PHE A 518 -22.56 10.11 0.30
N PHE A 519 -23.83 9.75 0.06
CA PHE A 519 -24.19 8.68 -0.85
C PHE A 519 -23.68 8.94 -2.28
N ALA A 520 -23.76 10.19 -2.76
CA ALA A 520 -23.20 10.59 -4.05
C ALA A 520 -21.67 10.42 -4.10
N VAL A 521 -20.95 10.69 -3.01
CA VAL A 521 -19.50 10.44 -2.92
C VAL A 521 -19.22 8.94 -2.89
N TYR A 522 -19.97 8.17 -2.12
CA TYR A 522 -19.83 6.71 -2.09
C TYR A 522 -20.03 6.07 -3.48
N GLN A 523 -21.01 6.57 -4.24
CA GLN A 523 -21.26 6.13 -5.62
C GLN A 523 -20.16 6.53 -6.62
N SER A 524 -19.37 7.57 -6.33
CA SER A 524 -18.25 7.97 -7.19
C SER A 524 -17.00 7.12 -6.99
N LEU A 525 -16.91 6.35 -5.89
CA LEU A 525 -15.76 5.50 -5.61
C LEU A 525 -15.75 4.24 -6.49
N PRO A 526 -14.56 3.73 -6.88
CA PRO A 526 -14.43 2.44 -7.56
C PRO A 526 -15.13 1.32 -6.79
N ARG A 527 -15.88 0.45 -7.50
CA ARG A 527 -16.67 -0.63 -6.89
C ARG A 527 -15.89 -1.52 -5.92
N ILE A 528 -14.61 -1.78 -6.20
CA ILE A 528 -13.76 -2.58 -5.31
C ILE A 528 -13.54 -1.90 -3.95
N ILE A 529 -13.41 -0.57 -3.94
CA ILE A 529 -13.24 0.20 -2.70
C ILE A 529 -14.59 0.29 -1.97
N SER A 530 -15.66 0.65 -2.69
CA SER A 530 -16.97 0.85 -2.08
C SER A 530 -17.61 -0.45 -1.57
N GLN A 531 -17.58 -1.53 -2.35
CA GLN A 531 -18.31 -2.76 -2.03
C GLN A 531 -17.52 -3.75 -1.17
N VAL A 532 -16.18 -3.73 -1.25
CA VAL A 532 -15.32 -4.68 -0.53
C VAL A 532 -14.66 -3.97 0.64
N PHE A 533 -13.79 -2.99 0.37
CA PHE A 533 -12.98 -2.39 1.44
C PHE A 533 -13.83 -1.70 2.51
N LEU A 534 -14.67 -0.73 2.11
CA LEU A 534 -15.48 0.03 3.08
C LEU A 534 -16.44 -0.86 3.87
N ARG A 535 -17.01 -1.91 3.24
CA ARG A 535 -17.89 -2.86 3.92
C ARG A 535 -17.21 -3.55 5.10
N PHE A 536 -15.94 -3.94 4.94
CA PHE A 536 -15.18 -4.64 5.97
C PHE A 536 -14.55 -3.71 7.01
N THR A 537 -14.49 -2.40 6.76
CA THR A 537 -13.86 -1.44 7.68
C THR A 537 -14.85 -0.46 8.33
N LEU A 538 -16.11 -0.43 7.88
CA LEU A 538 -17.07 0.58 8.34
C LEU A 538 -17.30 0.49 9.85
N LYS A 539 -17.41 -0.72 10.41
CA LYS A 539 -17.70 -0.90 11.83
C LYS A 539 -16.57 -0.32 12.69
N GLU A 540 -15.33 -0.55 12.29
CA GLU A 540 -14.12 -0.01 12.90
C GLU A 540 -14.06 1.52 12.77
N PHE A 541 -14.40 2.07 11.59
CA PHE A 541 -14.48 3.52 11.41
C PHE A 541 -15.55 4.15 12.30
N LEU A 542 -16.75 3.55 12.40
CA LEU A 542 -17.82 4.07 13.26
C LEU A 542 -17.47 3.95 14.75
N ALA A 543 -16.72 2.91 15.15
CA ALA A 543 -16.24 2.78 16.53
C ALA A 543 -15.35 3.97 16.94
N GLN A 544 -14.55 4.50 16.02
CA GLN A 544 -13.70 5.68 16.26
C GLN A 544 -14.47 6.99 16.40
N LEU A 545 -15.75 7.01 16.01
CA LEU A 545 -16.65 8.16 16.17
C LEU A 545 -17.43 8.13 17.48
N CYS A 546 -17.29 7.09 18.30
CA CYS A 546 -18.06 6.98 19.52
C CYS A 546 -17.41 7.82 20.63
N PRO A 547 -18.16 8.68 21.35
CA PRO A 547 -17.64 9.33 22.55
C PRO A 547 -17.19 8.27 23.56
N ALA A 548 -16.04 8.49 24.19
CA ALA A 548 -15.58 7.62 25.28
C ALA A 548 -16.59 7.65 26.44
N ASP A 549 -16.92 6.47 26.97
CA ASP A 549 -17.84 6.29 28.09
C ASP A 549 -19.22 6.94 27.86
N THR A 550 -19.75 6.85 26.63
CA THR A 550 -21.09 7.35 26.31
C THR A 550 -22.18 6.64 27.11
N LYS A 551 -23.17 7.40 27.58
CA LYS A 551 -24.36 6.85 28.26
C LYS A 551 -25.24 6.01 27.31
N TYR A 552 -25.04 6.17 26.00
CA TYR A 552 -25.75 5.46 24.94
C TYR A 552 -25.02 4.21 24.43
N GLY A 553 -24.14 3.60 25.21
CA GLY A 553 -23.28 2.49 24.76
C GLY A 553 -24.02 1.35 24.03
N TYR A 554 -25.17 0.92 24.55
CA TYR A 554 -26.01 -0.10 23.90
C TYR A 554 -26.59 0.38 22.56
N ALA A 555 -27.19 1.58 22.54
CA ALA A 555 -27.77 2.17 21.33
C ALA A 555 -26.70 2.37 20.25
N VAL A 556 -25.52 2.85 20.62
CA VAL A 556 -24.38 3.03 19.71
C VAL A 556 -23.94 1.70 19.09
N GLU A 557 -23.88 0.60 19.85
CA GLU A 557 -23.57 -0.72 19.30
C GLU A 557 -24.67 -1.20 18.34
N GLU A 558 -25.94 -0.99 18.68
CA GLU A 558 -27.06 -1.29 17.79
C GLU A 558 -26.96 -0.52 16.47
N LEU A 559 -26.70 0.80 16.53
CA LEU A 559 -26.54 1.65 15.36
C LEU A 559 -25.37 1.22 14.47
N LYS A 560 -24.22 0.85 15.05
CA LYS A 560 -23.09 0.30 14.29
C LYS A 560 -23.47 -0.99 13.57
N ASN A 561 -24.26 -1.86 14.21
CA ASN A 561 -24.73 -3.10 13.59
C ASN A 561 -25.75 -2.83 12.47
N ILE A 562 -26.63 -1.84 12.63
CA ILE A 562 -27.52 -1.37 11.55
C ILE A 562 -26.68 -0.90 10.36
N ALA A 563 -25.69 -0.04 10.60
CA ALA A 563 -24.83 0.48 9.54
C ALA A 563 -24.03 -0.61 8.81
N ALA A 564 -23.52 -1.61 9.54
CA ALA A 564 -22.80 -2.74 8.95
C ALA A 564 -23.72 -3.67 8.13
N ARG A 565 -24.93 -3.95 8.62
CA ARG A 565 -25.92 -4.80 7.94
C ARG A 565 -26.47 -4.12 6.69
N GLU A 566 -26.78 -2.84 6.80
CA GLU A 566 -27.46 -2.04 5.77
C GLU A 566 -26.48 -1.16 4.98
N PHE A 567 -25.24 -1.64 4.81
CA PHE A 567 -24.12 -0.88 4.25
C PHE A 567 -24.42 -0.26 2.86
N HIS A 568 -25.30 -0.87 2.08
CA HIS A 568 -25.64 -0.42 0.73
C HIS A 568 -26.73 0.66 0.68
N THR A 569 -27.27 1.06 1.84
CA THR A 569 -28.38 2.02 1.97
C THR A 569 -27.89 3.41 2.44
N TYR A 570 -28.81 4.31 2.80
CA TYR A 570 -28.47 5.60 3.41
C TYR A 570 -28.14 5.50 4.91
N LYS A 571 -28.57 4.42 5.58
CA LYS A 571 -28.49 4.26 7.04
C LYS A 571 -27.07 4.39 7.61
N PRO A 572 -26.01 3.86 6.96
CA PRO A 572 -24.65 4.09 7.43
C PRO A 572 -24.27 5.56 7.57
N PHE A 573 -24.75 6.40 6.64
CA PHE A 573 -24.47 7.84 6.63
C PHE A 573 -25.34 8.59 7.64
N LEU A 574 -26.54 8.10 7.95
CA LEU A 574 -27.33 8.61 9.09
C LEU A 574 -26.63 8.29 10.41
N VAL A 575 -26.22 7.04 10.62
CA VAL A 575 -25.50 6.62 11.82
C VAL A 575 -24.21 7.43 11.98
N TRP A 576 -23.47 7.62 10.89
CA TRP A 576 -22.31 8.50 10.87
C TRP A 576 -22.65 9.92 11.35
N TRP A 577 -23.69 10.54 10.79
CA TRP A 577 -24.16 11.85 11.23
C TRP A 577 -24.51 11.87 12.72
N CYS A 578 -25.29 10.89 13.17
CA CYS A 578 -25.73 10.78 14.57
C CYS A 578 -24.54 10.68 15.53
N LEU A 579 -23.53 9.86 15.23
CA LEU A 579 -22.36 9.71 16.10
C LEU A 579 -21.54 11.01 16.19
N HIS A 580 -21.41 11.78 15.11
CA HIS A 580 -20.73 13.09 15.19
C HIS A 580 -21.52 14.07 16.06
N VAL A 581 -22.83 14.15 15.87
CA VAL A 581 -23.70 15.01 16.67
C VAL A 581 -23.70 14.59 18.14
N LEU A 582 -23.63 13.29 18.42
CA LEU A 582 -23.54 12.75 19.77
C LEU A 582 -22.27 13.22 20.50
N ASN A 583 -21.13 13.28 19.81
CA ASN A 583 -19.92 13.86 20.40
C ASN A 583 -20.14 15.32 20.79
N TYR A 584 -20.73 16.12 19.91
CA TYR A 584 -21.02 17.51 20.22
C TYR A 584 -21.94 17.64 21.44
N VAL A 585 -23.05 16.91 21.46
CA VAL A 585 -24.03 16.97 22.56
C VAL A 585 -23.38 16.53 23.87
N GLU A 586 -22.78 15.34 23.93
CA GLU A 586 -22.21 14.84 25.19
C GLU A 586 -21.03 15.68 25.69
N TYR A 587 -20.18 16.19 24.79
CA TYR A 587 -19.06 17.03 25.20
C TYR A 587 -19.52 18.38 25.75
N SER A 588 -20.59 18.95 25.19
CA SER A 588 -21.23 20.16 25.72
C SER A 588 -21.94 19.88 27.05
N GLU A 589 -22.77 18.83 27.15
CA GLU A 589 -23.47 18.43 28.39
C GLU A 589 -22.51 18.17 29.56
N ARG A 590 -21.35 17.57 29.28
CA ARG A 590 -20.31 17.30 30.29
C ARG A 590 -19.45 18.54 30.62
N GLY A 591 -19.65 19.66 29.94
CA GLY A 591 -18.82 20.86 30.07
C GLY A 591 -17.37 20.65 29.64
N TRP A 592 -17.09 19.62 28.85
CA TRP A 592 -15.73 19.32 28.37
C TRP A 592 -15.28 20.29 27.28
N ILE A 593 -16.23 20.83 26.52
CA ILE A 593 -15.98 21.77 25.43
C ILE A 593 -17.08 22.84 25.42
N GLN A 594 -16.68 24.11 25.35
CA GLN A 594 -17.58 25.21 25.04
C GLN A 594 -17.55 25.49 23.53
N SER A 595 -18.38 24.77 22.78
CA SER A 595 -18.40 24.84 21.32
C SER A 595 -19.58 25.66 20.82
N PHE A 596 -19.35 26.61 19.91
CA PHE A 596 -20.44 27.25 19.17
C PHE A 596 -20.90 26.34 18.03
N GLY A 597 -22.06 25.72 18.21
CA GLY A 597 -22.72 24.88 17.20
C GLY A 597 -23.59 25.69 16.25
N PHE A 598 -23.59 25.36 14.95
CA PHE A 598 -24.52 25.94 13.96
C PHE A 598 -24.70 25.02 12.75
N ALA A 599 -25.87 25.10 12.11
CA ALA A 599 -26.17 24.34 10.91
C ALA A 599 -25.67 25.07 9.65
N TYR A 600 -25.35 24.30 8.62
CA TYR A 600 -25.10 24.81 7.26
C TYR A 600 -26.25 25.66 6.76
N GLU A 601 -27.49 25.23 6.99
CA GLU A 601 -28.70 25.92 6.59
C GLU A 601 -28.78 27.32 7.23
N GLU A 602 -28.46 27.45 8.52
CA GLU A 602 -28.42 28.76 9.20
C GLU A 602 -27.36 29.69 8.59
N LEU A 603 -26.17 29.15 8.27
CA LEU A 603 -25.13 29.92 7.59
C LEU A 603 -25.58 30.36 6.18
N MET A 604 -26.36 29.56 5.46
CA MET A 604 -26.82 29.92 4.12
C MET A 604 -27.98 30.92 4.15
N ASP A 605 -28.86 30.82 5.12
CA ASP A 605 -30.07 31.66 5.23
C ASP A 605 -29.73 33.06 5.77
N ASN A 606 -28.78 33.16 6.70
CA ASN A 606 -28.33 34.44 7.25
C ASN A 606 -26.80 34.49 7.42
N PRO A 607 -26.04 34.51 6.30
CA PRO A 607 -24.59 34.32 6.33
C PRO A 607 -23.85 35.40 7.11
N ARG A 608 -24.31 36.65 7.05
CA ARG A 608 -23.69 37.76 7.78
C ARG A 608 -23.82 37.57 9.29
N ASP A 609 -25.03 37.32 9.80
CA ASP A 609 -25.29 37.19 11.23
C ASP A 609 -24.53 36.00 11.83
N ILE A 610 -24.61 34.84 11.17
CA ILE A 610 -23.89 33.64 11.62
C ILE A 610 -22.38 33.86 11.59
N LEU A 611 -21.84 34.50 10.55
CA LEU A 611 -20.42 34.80 10.49
C LEU A 611 -19.98 35.79 11.58
N VAL A 612 -20.76 36.82 11.89
CA VAL A 612 -20.49 37.75 13.00
C VAL A 612 -20.43 37.00 14.33
N LYS A 613 -21.37 36.07 14.58
CA LYS A 613 -21.37 35.22 15.78
C LYS A 613 -20.13 34.32 15.84
N ILE A 614 -19.76 33.69 14.72
CA ILE A 614 -18.56 32.85 14.63
C ILE A 614 -17.31 33.67 14.95
N LEU A 615 -17.09 34.81 14.29
CA LEU A 615 -15.90 35.63 14.50
C LEU A 615 -15.85 36.19 15.92
N THR A 616 -16.99 36.59 16.48
CA THR A 616 -17.08 37.05 17.88
C THR A 616 -16.71 35.93 18.86
N HIS A 617 -17.31 34.75 18.71
CA HIS A 617 -17.00 33.57 19.54
C HIS A 617 -15.54 33.18 19.47
N CYS A 618 -14.94 33.31 18.27
CA CYS A 618 -13.55 32.96 18.03
C CYS A 618 -12.56 34.07 18.37
N GLY A 619 -12.99 35.25 18.86
CA GLY A 619 -12.08 36.37 19.10
C GLY A 619 -11.34 36.86 17.84
N MET A 620 -12.02 36.87 16.69
CA MET A 620 -11.48 37.29 15.40
C MET A 620 -12.06 38.65 14.95
N PRO A 621 -11.33 39.46 14.15
CA PRO A 621 -11.79 40.78 13.74
C PRO A 621 -13.06 40.77 12.88
N LEU A 622 -14.04 41.61 13.23
CA LEU A 622 -15.29 41.75 12.48
C LEU A 622 -15.17 42.64 11.22
N THR A 623 -14.06 43.37 11.08
CA THR A 623 -13.82 44.31 9.96
C THR A 623 -13.76 43.63 8.58
N HIS A 624 -13.65 42.31 8.54
CA HIS A 624 -13.49 41.54 7.30
C HIS A 624 -14.71 40.68 6.93
N VAL A 625 -15.84 40.81 7.65
CA VAL A 625 -17.07 40.06 7.37
C VAL A 625 -17.47 40.16 5.89
N ASP A 626 -17.43 41.36 5.31
CA ASP A 626 -17.79 41.57 3.90
C ASP A 626 -16.86 40.84 2.92
N ALA A 627 -15.57 40.71 3.28
CA ALA A 627 -14.61 39.98 2.46
C ALA A 627 -14.88 38.48 2.49
N CYS A 628 -15.08 37.94 3.70
CA CYS A 628 -15.46 36.55 3.90
C CYS A 628 -16.72 36.18 3.09
N LEU A 629 -17.75 37.02 3.09
CA LEU A 629 -19.02 36.77 2.40
C LEU A 629 -18.87 36.64 0.87
N ARG A 630 -17.92 37.34 0.24
CA ARG A 630 -17.68 37.26 -1.22
C ARG A 630 -17.22 35.87 -1.66
N THR A 631 -16.69 35.05 -0.76
CA THR A 631 -16.27 33.68 -1.09
C THR A 631 -17.46 32.75 -1.39
N MET A 632 -18.67 33.11 -0.97
CA MET A 632 -19.89 32.33 -1.22
C MET A 632 -20.24 32.21 -2.70
N ASP A 633 -19.78 33.16 -3.51
CA ASP A 633 -20.04 33.21 -4.95
C ASP A 633 -19.19 32.19 -5.73
N GLN A 634 -18.25 31.51 -5.07
CA GLN A 634 -17.33 30.55 -5.68
C GLN A 634 -17.66 29.11 -5.28
N ASP A 635 -17.45 28.14 -6.19
CA ASP A 635 -17.52 26.73 -5.81
C ASP A 635 -16.31 26.38 -4.93
N SER A 636 -16.59 26.16 -3.64
CA SER A 636 -15.56 25.85 -2.64
C SER A 636 -14.82 24.54 -2.87
N GLN A 637 -15.30 23.69 -3.79
CA GLN A 637 -14.66 22.44 -4.16
C GLN A 637 -14.24 22.41 -5.65
N ARG A 638 -14.12 23.58 -6.30
CA ARG A 638 -13.71 23.70 -7.70
C ARG A 638 -12.39 22.96 -7.96
N GLY A 639 -12.32 22.24 -9.07
CA GLY A 639 -11.13 21.47 -9.49
C GLY A 639 -10.95 20.11 -8.81
N SER A 640 -11.64 19.82 -7.71
CA SER A 640 -11.55 18.52 -7.02
C SER A 640 -12.45 17.44 -7.66
N SER A 641 -12.24 16.18 -7.28
CA SER A 641 -13.18 15.08 -7.58
C SER A 641 -14.55 15.24 -6.90
N LEU A 642 -14.64 16.13 -5.90
CA LEU A 642 -15.81 16.34 -5.04
C LEU A 642 -16.61 17.62 -5.39
N SER A 643 -16.31 18.29 -6.50
CA SER A 643 -16.98 19.54 -6.89
C SER A 643 -18.49 19.39 -7.04
N ARG A 644 -19.23 20.49 -6.87
CA ARG A 644 -20.71 20.48 -6.93
C ARG A 644 -21.19 19.93 -8.27
N ASP A 645 -20.55 20.34 -9.37
CA ASP A 645 -20.92 19.92 -10.72
C ASP A 645 -20.73 18.41 -10.97
N LYS A 646 -19.64 17.83 -10.45
CA LYS A 646 -19.36 16.40 -10.58
C LYS A 646 -20.36 15.58 -9.77
N LEU A 647 -20.66 16.00 -8.54
CA LEU A 647 -21.55 15.27 -7.64
C LEU A 647 -23.04 15.47 -7.96
N LYS A 648 -23.44 16.58 -8.59
CA LYS A 648 -24.85 16.87 -8.89
C LYS A 648 -25.52 15.75 -9.69
N LYS A 649 -24.78 15.12 -10.61
CA LYS A 649 -25.26 14.00 -11.44
C LYS A 649 -25.46 12.69 -10.66
N LEU A 650 -24.81 12.56 -9.50
CA LEU A 650 -24.86 11.37 -8.65
C LEU A 650 -25.84 11.50 -7.48
N ARG A 651 -26.47 12.67 -7.28
CA ARG A 651 -27.48 12.89 -6.23
C ARG A 651 -28.84 12.33 -6.65
N THR A 652 -28.94 11.01 -6.72
CA THR A 652 -30.17 10.31 -7.15
C THR A 652 -31.03 9.83 -5.98
N LEU A 653 -30.49 9.82 -4.75
CA LEU A 653 -31.17 9.33 -3.57
C LEU A 653 -32.42 10.19 -3.25
N LYS A 654 -33.58 9.53 -3.22
CA LYS A 654 -34.86 10.08 -2.78
C LYS A 654 -35.29 9.33 -1.52
N PHE A 655 -35.94 10.05 -0.61
CA PHE A 655 -36.44 9.48 0.63
C PHE A 655 -37.96 9.38 0.55
N THR A 656 -38.49 8.22 0.89
CA THR A 656 -39.92 7.96 1.07
C THR A 656 -40.36 8.38 2.48
N SER A 657 -41.67 8.37 2.74
CA SER A 657 -42.18 8.62 4.09
C SER A 657 -41.75 7.53 5.08
N GLU A 658 -41.63 6.28 4.62
CA GLU A 658 -41.12 5.17 5.43
C GLU A 658 -39.66 5.37 5.80
N ASP A 659 -38.83 5.83 4.85
CA ASP A 659 -37.43 6.18 5.15
C ASP A 659 -37.35 7.27 6.22
N VAL A 660 -38.23 8.28 6.18
CA VAL A 660 -38.25 9.36 7.19
C VAL A 660 -38.64 8.83 8.57
N LEU A 661 -39.61 7.92 8.66
CA LEU A 661 -39.97 7.27 9.93
C LEU A 661 -38.78 6.47 10.48
N GLU A 662 -38.11 5.69 9.64
CA GLU A 662 -36.93 4.92 10.06
C GLU A 662 -35.77 5.83 10.49
N MET A 663 -35.55 6.96 9.80
CA MET A 663 -34.57 7.95 10.22
C MET A 663 -34.87 8.47 11.63
N ASN A 664 -36.14 8.78 11.89
CA ASN A 664 -36.60 9.26 13.19
C ASN A 664 -36.41 8.19 14.28
N ASP A 665 -36.68 6.91 13.97
CA ASP A 665 -36.44 5.81 14.90
C ASP A 665 -34.94 5.65 15.24
N ILE A 666 -34.07 5.78 14.23
CA ILE A 666 -32.61 5.75 14.42
C ILE A 666 -32.14 6.92 15.29
N MET A 667 -32.65 8.14 15.04
CA MET A 667 -32.31 9.34 15.80
C MET A 667 -32.83 9.26 17.25
N ALA A 668 -34.03 8.74 17.45
CA ALA A 668 -34.65 8.59 18.77
C ALA A 668 -33.88 7.65 19.71
N LYS A 669 -33.10 6.69 19.17
CA LYS A 669 -32.20 5.83 19.96
C LYS A 669 -31.12 6.60 20.72
N LEU A 670 -30.85 7.86 20.34
CA LEU A 670 -29.89 8.76 20.99
C LEU A 670 -30.58 9.99 21.60
N ASP A 671 -31.89 9.92 21.83
CA ASP A 671 -32.73 11.03 22.30
C ASP A 671 -32.67 12.29 21.41
N PHE A 672 -32.32 12.13 20.13
CA PHE A 672 -32.32 13.24 19.19
C PHE A 672 -33.74 13.57 18.72
N PRO A 673 -34.04 14.85 18.45
CA PRO A 673 -35.29 15.24 17.81
C PRO A 673 -35.40 14.63 16.41
N THR A 674 -36.58 14.72 15.82
CA THR A 674 -36.84 14.23 14.46
C THR A 674 -35.97 14.93 13.41
N VAL A 675 -35.88 14.32 12.23
CA VAL A 675 -35.13 14.88 11.09
C VAL A 675 -35.67 16.25 10.65
N GLU A 676 -36.96 16.53 10.84
CA GLU A 676 -37.56 17.86 10.63
C GLU A 676 -37.13 18.89 11.68
N ASN A 677 -36.97 18.45 12.94
CA ASN A 677 -36.66 19.32 14.09
C ASN A 677 -35.19 19.26 14.52
N TYR A 678 -34.31 18.82 13.62
CA TYR A 678 -32.88 18.58 13.91
C TYR A 678 -32.13 19.79 14.48
N LEU A 679 -32.59 21.03 14.25
CA LEU A 679 -32.01 22.25 14.80
C LEU A 679 -32.18 22.39 16.32
N GLU A 680 -33.16 21.69 16.92
CA GLU A 680 -33.35 21.71 18.38
C GLU A 680 -32.15 21.13 19.13
N ILE A 681 -31.34 20.28 18.49
CA ILE A 681 -30.12 19.70 19.06
C ILE A 681 -29.16 20.79 19.52
N VAL A 682 -28.94 21.81 18.68
CA VAL A 682 -27.99 22.88 19.00
C VAL A 682 -28.63 23.94 19.90
N ARG A 683 -29.90 24.28 19.68
CA ARG A 683 -30.60 25.29 20.50
C ARG A 683 -30.65 24.91 21.98
N LYS A 684 -30.82 23.62 22.31
CA LYS A 684 -30.77 23.14 23.70
C LYS A 684 -29.39 23.30 24.34
N ASN A 685 -28.32 23.17 23.55
CA ASN A 685 -26.95 23.19 24.04
C ASN A 685 -26.32 24.59 24.06
N SER A 686 -26.77 25.53 23.21
CA SER A 686 -26.25 26.90 23.19
C SER A 686 -26.84 27.81 24.29
N ALA A 687 -27.85 27.35 25.02
CA ALA A 687 -28.49 28.09 26.12
C ALA A 687 -27.92 27.74 27.50
N ALA A 688 -27.06 26.73 27.58
CA ALA A 688 -26.30 26.31 28.75
C ALA A 688 -24.87 26.85 28.63
#